data_AF-A0A8T8M4L6-F1
#
_entry.id   AF-A0A8T8M4L6-F1
#
_cell.length_a   1.000
_cell.length_b   1.000
_cell.length_c   1.000
_cell.angle_alpha   90.00
_cell.angle_beta   90.00
_cell.angle_gamma   90.00
#
_symmetry.space_group_name_H-M   'P 1'
#
loop_
_entity.id
_entity.type
_entity.pdbx_description
1 polymer ?
#
loop_
_entity_poly.entity_id
_entity_poly.type
_entity_poly.pdbx_seq_one_letter_code
_entity_poly.pdbx_strand_id
1 'polypeptide(L)'
;MRYLLIILALWLPLQSHAVEFDENTRFLPLGRAIQVFEDPTGEATIESVSAAAHAGAFQPVPAGTFNAGYSRSAFWLKVELTYRPTDASIHNDWLLELAYPPMDHIDFYVPDADGNPGRVWQTGDMLPFSSRQFAQNNYLFQLDLPPGQARTLYMRIRSEGSVQAPLNLWSTHAYLDAQPTKVYVFGLIYGVLLGMLVYNLFIYLSVREVDYLYYLLYVASFGLYQMSINGVAIEYLWPDSPWWANASTPFLMSLATLFACQFSRSFLGTAQLSRWLDRLLLAVIGAAVLVMFMALFLSYGPALRGATQLVMAGSLTIYLAGIVAVIKGERVGRYFVLAWSVFMVSGLIFGLMLLGYLPNTFLTMYASHIGTVLEMAFLSMALADRINHARRQQAQTLLAAGQDLERLNQQLANSNRLKDEFLATLTHELRTPMNGVIGSLEVMQTLDMDDEVEMYQQTAASSARDMMSMINGILTLTELQAGVLYADCEAFSPEDLADRLEERFSGAAQSKGLILTLDLDDKLPPSLRGDASKLYQCIECLVDNAIKFTRKGAVQVRFSGHPQDLERLYLRVEVMDSGIGFSRLDEARLYQHFFQVDGSMTREYGGLGIGLAICRKLVELQGGELSHRSEPGKGSCFTLSVPMLMVVPGAVRRAPELKAQWGI
;
A
#
# COMPACT_ATOMS: atom_id res chain seq x y z
N MET A 1 21.42 45.14 69.63
CA MET A 1 20.21 45.92 69.27
C MET A 1 19.88 45.91 67.77
N ARG A 2 20.85 46.08 66.85
CA ARG A 2 20.59 46.04 65.39
C ARG A 2 19.98 44.74 64.84
N TYR A 3 20.39 43.58 65.35
CA TYR A 3 19.85 42.28 64.90
C TYR A 3 18.46 41.93 65.47
N LEU A 4 18.09 42.55 66.60
CA LEU A 4 16.79 42.35 67.24
C LEU A 4 15.68 43.14 66.51
N LEU A 5 16.04 44.28 65.90
CA LEU A 5 15.16 45.07 65.02
C LEU A 5 14.89 44.40 63.68
N ILE A 6 15.84 43.62 63.14
CA ILE A 6 15.65 42.87 61.89
C ILE A 6 14.72 41.67 62.11
N ILE A 7 14.80 41.02 63.26
CA ILE A 7 13.89 39.91 63.62
C ILE A 7 12.50 40.43 63.99
N LEU A 8 12.36 41.62 64.60
CA LEU A 8 11.06 42.26 64.80
C LEU A 8 10.43 42.79 63.50
N ALA A 9 11.23 43.20 62.50
CA ALA A 9 10.74 43.60 61.18
C ALA A 9 10.19 42.43 60.35
N LEU A 10 10.64 41.20 60.65
CA LEU A 10 10.11 39.95 60.07
C LEU A 10 8.81 39.46 60.74
N TRP A 11 8.35 40.13 61.81
CA TRP A 11 7.15 39.79 62.58
C TRP A 11 6.05 40.85 62.52
N LEU A 12 6.20 41.87 61.67
CA LEU A 12 5.11 42.76 61.33
C LEU A 12 4.18 42.04 60.34
N PRO A 13 2.86 41.90 60.63
CA PRO A 13 1.92 41.48 59.62
C PRO A 13 2.03 42.48 58.46
N LEU A 14 2.38 41.99 57.27
CA LEU A 14 2.27 42.76 56.03
C LEU A 14 0.81 43.16 55.88
N GLN A 15 0.45 44.34 56.39
CA GLN A 15 -0.83 44.96 56.07
C GLN A 15 -0.81 45.22 54.57
N SER A 16 -1.79 44.64 53.87
CA SER A 16 -2.02 44.83 52.44
C SER A 16 -2.20 46.32 52.17
N HIS A 17 -1.16 46.94 51.61
CA HIS A 17 -1.30 48.28 51.05
C HIS A 17 -1.94 48.13 49.67
N ALA A 18 -2.85 49.04 49.32
CA ALA A 18 -3.40 49.13 47.98
C ALA A 18 -2.25 49.22 46.96
N VAL A 19 -2.37 48.51 45.84
CA VAL A 19 -1.36 48.57 44.79
C VAL A 19 -1.50 49.91 44.09
N GLU A 20 -0.46 50.73 44.20
CA GLU A 20 -0.37 52.02 43.54
C GLU A 20 0.29 51.88 42.16
N PHE A 21 -0.31 52.50 41.15
CA PHE A 21 0.22 52.53 39.79
C PHE A 21 -0.17 53.84 39.08
N ASP A 22 0.51 54.15 37.98
CA ASP A 22 0.46 55.43 37.28
C ASP A 22 0.05 55.27 35.80
N GLU A 23 0.02 56.38 35.05
CA GLU A 23 -0.29 56.42 33.62
C GLU A 23 0.74 55.72 32.73
N ASN A 24 1.97 55.51 33.21
CA ASN A 24 3.03 54.82 32.47
C ASN A 24 2.95 53.30 32.63
N THR A 25 2.12 52.82 33.56
CA THR A 25 1.96 51.40 33.83
C THR A 25 1.26 50.73 32.65
N ARG A 26 1.98 49.85 31.94
CA ARG A 26 1.46 49.11 30.78
C ARG A 26 0.91 47.73 31.17
N PHE A 27 1.57 47.06 32.11
CA PHE A 27 1.25 45.71 32.57
C PHE A 27 1.64 45.55 34.03
N LEU A 28 0.75 44.99 34.83
CA LEU A 28 0.98 44.76 36.26
C LEU A 28 0.35 43.43 36.70
N PRO A 29 1.16 42.40 37.05
CA PRO A 29 0.64 41.15 37.58
C PRO A 29 0.18 41.36 39.03
N LEU A 30 -1.09 41.05 39.32
CA LEU A 30 -1.70 41.34 40.61
C LEU A 30 -1.55 40.21 41.63
N GLY A 31 -0.96 39.06 41.27
CA GLY A 31 -1.06 37.86 42.11
C GLY A 31 -0.43 37.94 43.51
N ARG A 32 0.53 38.85 43.76
CA ARG A 32 1.04 39.13 45.12
C ARG A 32 0.17 40.08 45.95
N ALA A 33 -0.74 40.81 45.29
CA ALA A 33 -1.64 41.77 45.90
C ALA A 33 -3.05 41.20 46.14
N ILE A 34 -3.32 40.01 45.60
CA ILE A 34 -4.58 39.29 45.83
C ILE A 34 -4.61 38.78 47.27
N GLN A 35 -5.76 38.96 47.90
CA GLN A 35 -6.14 38.24 49.10
C GLN A 35 -7.27 37.27 48.79
N VAL A 36 -7.27 36.11 49.43
CA VAL A 36 -8.20 35.02 49.15
C VAL A 36 -8.96 34.64 50.40
N PHE A 37 -10.27 34.45 50.24
CA PHE A 37 -11.15 33.82 51.21
C PHE A 37 -11.75 32.57 50.58
N GLU A 38 -11.51 31.41 51.19
CA GLU A 38 -12.16 30.16 50.79
C GLU A 38 -13.53 30.08 51.48
N ASP A 39 -14.57 29.87 50.68
CA ASP A 39 -15.94 29.59 51.12
C ASP A 39 -16.28 28.12 50.79
N PRO A 40 -16.10 27.19 51.75
CA PRO A 40 -16.43 25.78 51.56
C PRO A 40 -17.92 25.51 51.38
N THR A 41 -18.77 26.42 51.87
CA THR A 41 -20.24 26.26 51.82
C THR A 41 -20.82 26.73 50.49
N GLY A 42 -20.17 27.71 49.85
CA GLY A 42 -20.66 28.34 48.63
C GLY A 42 -21.87 29.25 48.86
N GLU A 43 -22.17 29.60 50.11
CA GLU A 43 -23.32 30.45 50.48
C GLU A 43 -22.94 31.91 50.73
N ALA A 44 -21.63 32.22 50.81
CA ALA A 44 -21.19 33.58 51.06
C ALA A 44 -21.59 34.50 49.90
N THR A 45 -22.21 35.63 50.24
CA THR A 45 -22.65 36.68 49.31
C THR A 45 -21.70 37.87 49.37
N ILE A 46 -21.70 38.72 48.34
CA ILE A 46 -20.87 39.93 48.33
C ILE A 46 -21.12 40.81 49.56
N GLU A 47 -22.36 40.91 50.04
CA GLU A 47 -22.72 41.67 51.25
C GLU A 47 -22.08 41.10 52.51
N SER A 48 -22.04 39.77 52.65
CA SER A 48 -21.41 39.10 53.79
C SER A 48 -19.87 39.24 53.76
N VAL A 49 -19.29 39.21 52.57
CA VAL A 49 -17.84 39.20 52.35
C VAL A 49 -17.24 40.61 52.34
N SER A 50 -18.01 41.62 51.91
CA SER A 50 -17.61 43.04 51.96
C SER A 50 -17.81 43.67 53.34
N ALA A 51 -18.61 43.04 54.22
CA ALA A 51 -18.81 43.51 55.58
C ALA A 51 -17.49 43.52 56.38
N ALA A 52 -17.30 44.55 57.21
CA ALA A 52 -16.09 44.72 58.03
C ALA A 52 -15.76 43.50 58.91
N ALA A 53 -16.78 42.71 59.28
CA ALA A 53 -16.62 41.47 60.06
C ALA A 53 -15.81 40.38 59.32
N HIS A 54 -15.83 40.35 57.98
CA HIS A 54 -15.12 39.36 57.16
C HIS A 54 -13.77 39.88 56.62
N ALA A 55 -13.41 41.13 56.91
CA ALA A 55 -12.16 41.73 56.44
C ALA A 55 -10.90 40.96 56.90
N GLY A 56 -10.95 40.29 58.07
CA GLY A 56 -9.85 39.47 58.59
C GLY A 56 -9.81 38.03 58.06
N ALA A 57 -10.81 37.58 57.30
CA ALA A 57 -10.87 36.22 56.76
C ALA A 57 -10.05 36.06 55.46
N PHE A 58 -9.67 37.17 54.83
CA PHE A 58 -8.88 37.21 53.61
C PHE A 58 -7.39 37.02 53.91
N GLN A 59 -6.78 35.98 53.32
CA GLN A 59 -5.36 35.69 53.47
C GLN A 59 -4.58 36.11 52.22
N PRO A 60 -3.39 36.73 52.35
CA PRO A 60 -2.55 37.06 51.21
C PRO A 60 -2.01 35.79 50.54
N VAL A 61 -1.86 35.81 49.21
CA VAL A 61 -1.31 34.67 48.46
C VAL A 61 0.23 34.71 48.47
N PRO A 62 0.92 33.71 49.05
CA PRO A 62 2.39 33.73 49.18
C PRO A 62 3.13 33.43 47.87
N ALA A 63 2.56 32.59 47.01
CA ALA A 63 3.06 32.32 45.66
C ALA A 63 2.38 33.32 44.71
N GLY A 64 3.13 34.03 43.86
CA GLY A 64 2.62 35.17 43.07
C GLY A 64 1.48 34.92 42.08
N THR A 65 0.80 33.77 42.12
CA THR A 65 -0.46 33.45 41.47
C THR A 65 -1.27 32.52 42.37
N PHE A 66 -2.58 32.78 42.53
CA PHE A 66 -3.45 31.89 43.30
C PHE A 66 -3.70 30.58 42.55
N ASN A 67 -3.44 29.45 43.21
CA ASN A 67 -3.69 28.11 42.70
C ASN A 67 -4.17 27.21 43.85
N ALA A 68 -5.46 26.83 43.83
CA ALA A 68 -6.06 25.92 44.80
C ALA A 68 -6.14 24.47 44.29
N GLY A 69 -5.65 24.20 43.07
CA GLY A 69 -5.82 22.91 42.41
C GLY A 69 -7.30 22.56 42.24
N TYR A 70 -7.65 21.29 42.44
CA TYR A 70 -9.04 20.83 42.35
C TYR A 70 -9.75 20.97 43.71
N SER A 71 -10.69 21.90 43.82
CA SER A 71 -11.52 22.09 45.03
C SER A 71 -13.02 22.17 44.65
N ARG A 72 -13.90 21.95 45.64
CA ARG A 72 -15.35 22.18 45.49
C ARG A 72 -15.81 23.51 46.11
N SER A 73 -14.92 24.15 46.88
CA SER A 73 -15.17 25.43 47.53
C SER A 73 -15.33 26.55 46.51
N ALA A 74 -16.10 27.58 46.84
CA ALA A 74 -16.05 28.85 46.14
C ALA A 74 -14.88 29.67 46.70
N PHE A 75 -14.18 30.43 45.86
CA PHE A 75 -13.08 31.28 46.29
C PHE A 75 -13.41 32.74 45.99
N TRP A 76 -13.26 33.58 47.00
CA TRP A 76 -13.38 35.02 46.89
C TRP A 76 -11.99 35.63 46.81
N LEU A 77 -11.70 36.31 45.72
CA LEU A 77 -10.49 37.09 45.52
C LEU A 77 -10.81 38.56 45.80
N LYS A 78 -9.96 39.21 46.58
CA LYS A 78 -10.02 40.64 46.86
C LYS A 78 -8.71 41.28 46.42
N VAL A 79 -8.80 42.39 45.70
CA VAL A 79 -7.65 43.23 45.37
C VAL A 79 -8.01 44.70 45.52
N GLU A 80 -7.10 45.48 46.07
CA GLU A 80 -7.28 46.92 46.25
C GLU A 80 -6.29 47.67 45.35
N LEU A 81 -6.83 48.50 44.48
CA LEU A 81 -6.10 49.21 43.43
C LEU A 81 -6.25 50.72 43.63
N THR A 82 -5.15 51.46 43.56
CA THR A 82 -5.18 52.93 43.61
C THR A 82 -4.45 53.49 42.39
N TYR A 83 -5.19 54.17 41.51
CA TYR A 83 -4.62 54.85 40.36
C TYR A 83 -4.14 56.26 40.77
N ARG A 84 -2.84 56.52 40.67
CA ARG A 84 -2.23 57.83 41.00
C ARG A 84 -1.49 58.39 39.78
N PRO A 85 -2.19 59.05 38.85
CA PRO A 85 -1.52 59.65 37.71
C PRO A 85 -0.64 60.83 38.12
N THR A 86 0.53 60.95 37.50
CA THR A 86 1.42 62.11 37.64
C THR A 86 0.96 63.25 36.72
N ASP A 87 0.47 62.90 35.53
CA ASP A 87 -0.21 63.78 34.58
C ASP A 87 -1.70 63.42 34.44
N ALA A 88 -2.56 64.24 35.06
CA ALA A 88 -4.01 64.04 35.02
C ALA A 88 -4.65 64.26 33.63
N SER A 89 -3.90 64.74 32.63
CA SER A 89 -4.38 64.89 31.26
C SER A 89 -4.35 63.58 30.45
N ILE A 90 -3.55 62.60 30.91
CA ILE A 90 -3.42 61.30 30.26
C ILE A 90 -4.45 60.34 30.86
N HIS A 91 -5.50 60.04 30.10
CA HIS A 91 -6.53 59.08 30.50
C HIS A 91 -6.24 57.70 29.89
N ASN A 92 -6.01 56.70 30.74
CA ASN A 92 -5.90 55.30 30.33
C ASN A 92 -7.14 54.52 30.76
N ASP A 93 -7.73 53.80 29.82
CA ASP A 93 -8.69 52.75 30.12
C ASP A 93 -7.96 51.49 30.60
N TRP A 94 -8.39 50.96 31.73
CA TRP A 94 -7.78 49.80 32.37
C TRP A 94 -8.60 48.53 32.15
N LEU A 95 -7.90 47.43 31.86
CA LEU A 95 -8.47 46.11 31.68
C LEU A 95 -7.92 45.17 32.75
N LEU A 96 -8.81 44.49 33.46
CA LEU A 96 -8.47 43.37 34.33
C LEU A 96 -8.61 42.07 33.54
N GLU A 97 -7.51 41.34 33.38
CA GLU A 97 -7.46 40.04 32.71
C GLU A 97 -7.38 38.91 33.76
N LEU A 98 -8.30 37.95 33.69
CA LEU A 98 -8.13 36.62 34.28
C LEU A 98 -7.65 35.68 33.18
N ALA A 99 -6.35 35.38 33.21
CA ALA A 99 -5.63 34.64 32.16
C ALA A 99 -5.73 33.11 32.31
N TYR A 100 -6.93 32.59 32.60
CA TYR A 100 -7.22 31.16 32.72
C TYR A 100 -8.63 30.87 32.16
N PRO A 101 -8.74 30.47 30.87
CA PRO A 101 -10.03 30.25 30.21
C PRO A 101 -10.94 29.17 30.82
N PRO A 102 -10.46 28.00 31.30
CA PRO A 102 -11.33 26.91 31.76
C PRO A 102 -11.80 27.18 33.20
N MET A 103 -12.79 28.06 33.33
CA MET A 103 -13.36 28.48 34.60
C MET A 103 -14.88 28.49 34.52
N ASP A 104 -15.52 27.60 35.27
CA ASP A 104 -16.96 27.33 35.19
C ASP A 104 -17.81 28.58 35.46
N HIS A 105 -17.59 29.25 36.59
CA HIS A 105 -18.35 30.42 37.02
C HIS A 105 -17.43 31.49 37.63
N ILE A 106 -17.58 32.71 37.14
CA ILE A 106 -16.89 33.92 37.57
C ILE A 106 -17.94 35.01 37.77
N ASP A 107 -18.09 35.46 39.00
CA ASP A 107 -18.83 36.67 39.32
C ASP A 107 -17.83 37.77 39.69
N PHE A 108 -17.83 38.86 38.92
CA PHE A 108 -16.97 40.02 39.17
C PHE A 108 -17.79 41.17 39.72
N TYR A 109 -17.41 41.66 40.90
CA TYR A 109 -18.11 42.72 41.64
C TYR A 109 -17.21 43.95 41.77
N VAL A 110 -17.72 45.09 41.33
CA VAL A 110 -17.08 46.40 41.53
C VAL A 110 -18.00 47.27 42.39
N PRO A 111 -17.76 47.40 43.70
CA PRO A 111 -18.56 48.24 44.58
C PRO A 111 -18.48 49.73 44.19
N ASP A 112 -19.59 50.42 44.39
CA ASP A 112 -19.69 51.86 44.14
C ASP A 112 -18.90 52.67 45.20
N ALA A 113 -18.71 53.97 44.98
CA ALA A 113 -17.94 54.84 45.88
C ALA A 113 -18.48 54.85 47.34
N ASP A 114 -19.76 54.54 47.52
CA ASP A 114 -20.45 54.47 48.82
C ASP A 114 -20.45 53.06 49.45
N GLY A 115 -19.77 52.08 48.85
CA GLY A 115 -19.67 50.70 49.36
C GLY A 115 -20.89 49.80 49.11
N ASN A 116 -21.88 50.29 48.36
CA ASN A 116 -23.03 49.50 47.92
C ASN A 116 -22.61 48.42 46.90
N PRO A 117 -23.37 47.30 46.79
CA PRO A 117 -23.08 46.27 45.80
C PRO A 117 -23.22 46.86 44.40
N GLY A 118 -22.07 47.16 43.78
CA GLY A 118 -22.02 47.81 42.47
C GLY A 118 -22.13 46.80 41.33
N ARG A 119 -21.63 47.17 40.13
CA ARG A 119 -21.83 46.39 38.89
C ARG A 119 -21.32 44.95 39.03
N VAL A 120 -22.18 44.00 38.63
CA VAL A 120 -21.88 42.56 38.61
C VAL A 120 -21.80 42.07 37.18
N TRP A 121 -20.67 41.48 36.82
CA TRP A 121 -20.53 40.72 35.58
C TRP A 121 -20.47 39.23 35.91
N GLN A 122 -21.36 38.46 35.30
CA GLN A 122 -21.40 37.00 35.44
C GLN A 122 -20.94 36.36 34.14
N THR A 123 -19.87 35.57 34.22
CA THR A 123 -19.28 34.91 33.05
C THR A 123 -18.64 33.59 33.47
N GLY A 124 -18.23 32.77 32.49
CA GLY A 124 -17.57 31.49 32.72
C GLY A 124 -17.67 30.61 31.49
N ASP A 125 -17.11 29.41 31.54
CA ASP A 125 -17.20 28.43 30.45
C ASP A 125 -18.50 27.58 30.52
N MET A 126 -19.23 27.61 31.64
CA MET A 126 -20.59 27.08 31.78
C MET A 126 -21.66 28.02 31.22
N LEU A 127 -21.27 29.22 30.79
CA LEU A 127 -22.16 30.23 30.21
C LEU A 127 -21.86 30.39 28.71
N PRO A 128 -22.86 30.78 27.89
CA PRO A 128 -22.64 31.04 26.47
C PRO A 128 -21.51 32.06 26.27
N PHE A 129 -20.73 31.93 25.19
CA PHE A 129 -19.58 32.81 24.95
C PHE A 129 -19.95 34.31 24.93
N SER A 130 -21.20 34.63 24.55
CA SER A 130 -21.77 35.97 24.57
C SER A 130 -21.94 36.59 25.97
N SER A 131 -21.81 35.83 27.06
CA SER A 131 -21.82 36.36 28.42
C SER A 131 -20.56 37.16 28.75
N ARG A 132 -19.49 37.01 27.96
CA ARG A 132 -18.22 37.70 28.17
C ARG A 132 -18.35 39.17 27.74
N GLN A 133 -17.84 40.09 28.56
CA GLN A 133 -17.86 41.53 28.25
C GLN A 133 -17.10 41.85 26.95
N PHE A 134 -15.98 41.17 26.73
CA PHE A 134 -15.20 41.23 25.50
C PHE A 134 -15.12 39.83 24.89
N ALA A 135 -15.35 39.73 23.58
CA ALA A 135 -15.23 38.50 22.81
C ALA A 135 -13.75 38.09 22.67
N GLN A 136 -13.18 37.54 23.74
CA GLN A 136 -11.79 37.09 23.84
C GLN A 136 -11.72 35.78 24.63
N ASN A 137 -10.66 35.00 24.41
CA ASN A 137 -10.44 33.71 25.08
C ASN A 137 -10.17 33.83 26.59
N ASN A 138 -9.48 34.89 27.01
CA ASN A 138 -9.32 35.22 28.43
C ASN A 138 -10.48 36.10 28.88
N TYR A 139 -10.84 36.05 30.16
CA TYR A 139 -11.87 36.92 30.71
C TYR A 139 -11.28 38.31 30.95
N LEU A 140 -11.89 39.32 30.32
CA LEU A 140 -11.50 40.72 30.43
C LEU A 140 -12.64 41.51 31.05
N PHE A 141 -12.30 42.38 32.00
CA PHE A 141 -13.22 43.30 32.63
C PHE A 141 -12.69 44.73 32.52
N GLN A 142 -13.53 45.66 32.06
CA GLN A 142 -13.18 47.07 32.02
C GLN A 142 -13.29 47.68 33.42
N LEU A 143 -12.26 48.39 33.86
CA LEU A 143 -12.20 49.04 35.17
C LEU A 143 -12.22 50.57 35.03
N ASP A 144 -13.21 51.19 35.66
CA ASP A 144 -13.29 52.64 35.82
C ASP A 144 -12.57 53.04 37.12
N LEU A 145 -11.30 53.47 37.03
CA LEU A 145 -10.46 53.82 38.17
C LEU A 145 -10.23 55.34 38.25
N PRO A 146 -10.99 56.08 39.08
CA PRO A 146 -10.78 57.53 39.23
C PRO A 146 -9.45 57.85 39.91
N PRO A 147 -8.74 58.92 39.49
CA PRO A 147 -7.47 59.33 40.09
C PRO A 147 -7.55 59.55 41.61
N GLY A 148 -6.57 59.00 42.34
CA GLY A 148 -6.38 59.21 43.78
C GLY A 148 -7.35 58.44 44.68
N GLN A 149 -8.32 57.71 44.14
CA GLN A 149 -9.26 56.90 44.93
C GLN A 149 -8.84 55.42 44.91
N ALA A 150 -8.82 54.81 46.10
CA ALA A 150 -8.65 53.37 46.21
C ALA A 150 -9.97 52.67 45.85
N ARG A 151 -9.90 51.65 44.99
CA ARG A 151 -11.04 50.80 44.61
C ARG A 151 -10.75 49.37 45.03
N THR A 152 -11.64 48.80 45.83
CA THR A 152 -11.60 47.38 46.19
C THR A 152 -12.43 46.59 45.19
N LEU A 153 -11.83 45.57 44.59
CA LEU A 153 -12.49 44.67 43.63
C LEU A 153 -12.67 43.30 44.26
N TYR A 154 -13.82 42.67 44.01
CA TYR A 154 -14.11 41.32 44.47
C TYR A 154 -14.42 40.42 43.27
N MET A 155 -13.82 39.24 43.25
CA MET A 155 -14.09 38.22 42.24
C MET A 155 -14.42 36.91 42.93
N ARG A 156 -15.59 36.37 42.67
CA ARG A 156 -15.98 35.04 43.13
C ARG A 156 -15.74 34.04 42.01
N ILE A 157 -14.99 32.99 42.32
CA ILE A 157 -14.64 31.93 41.38
C ILE A 157 -15.14 30.60 41.93
N ARG A 158 -15.82 29.83 41.09
CA ARG A 158 -16.24 28.46 41.38
C ARG A 158 -16.06 27.60 40.13
N SER A 159 -15.37 26.48 40.26
CA SER A 159 -15.17 25.53 39.16
C SER A 159 -15.04 24.10 39.69
N GLU A 160 -15.53 23.12 38.93
CA GLU A 160 -15.25 21.70 39.17
C GLU A 160 -13.83 21.29 38.70
N GLY A 161 -13.22 22.11 37.85
CA GLY A 161 -11.86 22.00 37.33
C GLY A 161 -10.78 22.50 38.31
N SER A 162 -9.60 22.80 37.77
CA SER A 162 -8.52 23.38 38.59
C SER A 162 -8.78 24.87 38.78
N VAL A 163 -8.88 25.33 40.03
CA VAL A 163 -9.06 26.74 40.33
C VAL A 163 -7.70 27.44 40.36
N GLN A 164 -7.47 28.28 39.35
CA GLN A 164 -6.28 29.14 39.24
C GLN A 164 -6.69 30.55 38.83
N ALA A 165 -6.11 31.56 39.46
CA ALA A 165 -6.46 32.95 39.19
C ALA A 165 -5.24 33.86 38.93
N PRO A 166 -4.58 33.70 37.77
CA PRO A 166 -3.61 34.68 37.30
C PRO A 166 -4.33 35.97 36.88
N LEU A 167 -4.43 36.94 37.80
CA LEU A 167 -4.98 38.26 37.53
C LEU A 167 -3.88 39.24 37.08
N ASN A 168 -4.12 39.90 35.96
CA ASN A 168 -3.24 40.92 35.41
C ASN A 168 -4.02 42.21 35.15
N LEU A 169 -3.41 43.34 35.46
CA LEU A 169 -3.90 44.66 35.07
C LEU A 169 -3.14 45.13 33.82
N TRP A 170 -3.89 45.56 32.81
CA TRP A 170 -3.37 46.07 31.56
C TRP A 170 -3.92 47.46 31.27
N SER A 171 -3.10 48.32 30.65
CA SER A 171 -3.67 49.43 29.90
C SER A 171 -4.22 48.91 28.57
N THR A 172 -5.34 49.47 28.10
CA THR A 172 -6.00 48.99 26.88
C THR A 172 -5.06 48.97 25.68
N HIS A 173 -4.26 50.01 25.50
CA HIS A 173 -3.23 50.08 24.45
C HIS A 173 -2.18 48.96 24.57
N ALA A 174 -1.68 48.69 25.78
CA ALA A 174 -0.70 47.63 25.99
C ALA A 174 -1.27 46.23 25.74
N TYR A 175 -2.54 46.01 26.08
CA TYR A 175 -3.22 44.75 25.77
C TYR A 175 -3.35 44.54 24.26
N LEU A 176 -3.78 45.58 23.52
CA LEU A 176 -3.89 45.52 22.06
C LEU A 176 -2.54 45.32 21.37
N ASP A 177 -1.45 45.89 21.89
CA ASP A 177 -0.09 45.65 21.38
C ASP A 177 0.39 44.20 21.62
N ALA A 178 -0.01 43.58 22.74
CA ALA A 178 0.41 42.23 23.12
C ALA A 178 -0.42 41.11 22.46
N GLN A 179 -1.67 41.40 22.10
CA GLN A 179 -2.63 40.42 21.59
C GLN A 179 -2.19 39.74 20.27
N PRO A 180 -1.67 40.46 19.25
CA PRO A 180 -1.20 39.85 18.00
C PRO A 180 -0.15 38.77 18.21
N THR A 181 0.78 38.95 19.16
CA THR A 181 1.83 37.96 19.43
C THR A 181 1.23 36.64 19.90
N LYS A 182 0.22 36.66 20.78
CA LYS A 182 -0.48 35.44 21.24
C LYS A 182 -1.17 34.75 20.07
N VAL A 183 -1.90 35.51 19.25
CA VAL A 183 -2.62 34.99 18.07
C VAL A 183 -1.66 34.38 17.04
N TYR A 184 -0.53 35.03 16.76
CA TYR A 184 0.47 34.50 15.82
C TYR A 184 1.11 33.20 16.31
N VAL A 185 1.40 33.10 17.62
CA VAL A 185 1.96 31.87 18.20
C VAL A 185 0.97 30.71 18.10
N PHE A 186 -0.29 30.92 18.51
CA PHE A 186 -1.32 29.90 18.35
C PHE A 186 -1.59 29.55 16.89
N GLY A 187 -1.67 30.54 16.01
CA GLY A 187 -1.85 30.35 14.57
C GLY A 187 -0.72 29.51 13.94
N LEU A 188 0.53 29.76 14.34
CA LEU A 188 1.67 28.95 13.91
C LEU A 188 1.57 27.51 14.42
N ILE A 189 1.30 27.32 15.73
CA ILE A 189 1.20 25.99 16.34
C ILE A 189 0.08 25.16 15.70
N TYR A 190 -1.13 25.71 15.64
CA TYR A 190 -2.27 25.03 15.03
C TYR A 190 -2.10 24.84 13.52
N GLY A 191 -1.43 25.77 12.84
CA GLY A 191 -1.07 25.63 11.42
C GLY A 191 -0.10 24.48 11.17
N VAL A 192 0.92 24.30 12.01
CA VAL A 192 1.84 23.15 11.92
C VAL A 192 1.10 21.85 12.24
N LEU A 193 0.24 21.83 13.25
CA LEU A 193 -0.59 20.66 13.59
C LEU A 193 -1.51 20.27 12.43
N LEU A 194 -2.18 21.24 11.80
CA LEU A 194 -3.03 21.01 10.62
C LEU A 194 -2.21 20.51 9.44
N GLY A 195 -1.03 21.10 9.19
CA GLY A 195 -0.10 20.66 8.16
C GLY A 195 0.35 19.21 8.36
N MET A 196 0.69 18.84 9.59
CA MET A 196 1.01 17.45 9.96
C MET A 196 -0.18 16.53 9.78
N LEU A 197 -1.38 16.94 10.15
CA LEU A 197 -2.60 16.15 9.99
C LEU A 197 -2.89 15.86 8.52
N VAL A 198 -2.82 16.87 7.65
CA VAL A 198 -3.01 16.72 6.20
C VAL A 198 -1.89 15.85 5.59
N TYR A 199 -0.64 16.09 5.96
CA TYR A 199 0.50 15.29 5.51
C TYR A 199 0.35 13.81 5.87
N ASN A 200 0.00 13.51 7.12
CA ASN A 200 -0.20 12.13 7.58
C ASN A 200 -1.45 11.48 6.97
N LEU A 201 -2.48 12.26 6.64
CA LEU A 201 -3.63 11.77 5.87
C LEU A 201 -3.20 11.32 4.46
N PHE A 202 -2.36 12.09 3.76
CA PHE A 202 -1.83 11.68 2.46
C PHE A 202 -0.98 10.41 2.55
N ILE A 203 -0.13 10.29 3.58
CA ILE A 203 0.63 9.06 3.80
C ILE A 203 -0.30 7.88 4.05
N TYR A 204 -1.33 8.04 4.89
CA TYR A 204 -2.30 6.99 5.13
C TYR A 204 -3.02 6.56 3.85
N LEU A 205 -3.48 7.51 3.02
CA LEU A 205 -4.13 7.20 1.74
C LEU A 205 -3.20 6.47 0.77
N SER A 206 -1.90 6.78 0.81
CA SER A 206 -0.87 6.17 -0.04
C SER A 206 -0.43 4.79 0.42
N VAL A 207 -0.20 4.60 1.72
CA VAL A 207 0.40 3.36 2.28
C VAL A 207 -0.68 2.39 2.78
N ARG A 208 -1.83 2.91 3.23
CA ARG A 208 -2.98 2.15 3.78
C ARG A 208 -2.62 1.21 4.95
N GLU A 209 -1.55 1.51 5.68
CA GLU A 209 -1.22 0.84 6.93
C GLU A 209 -2.04 1.42 8.09
N VAL A 210 -2.50 0.54 9.00
CA VAL A 210 -3.40 0.91 10.10
C VAL A 210 -2.72 1.81 11.14
N ASP A 211 -1.40 1.69 11.32
CA ASP A 211 -0.61 2.50 12.27
C ASP A 211 -0.75 4.00 11.99
N TYR A 212 -0.82 4.38 10.71
CA TYR A 212 -1.01 5.78 10.29
C TYR A 212 -2.40 6.29 10.60
N LEU A 213 -3.43 5.43 10.54
CA LEU A 213 -4.78 5.81 10.91
C LEU A 213 -4.84 6.13 12.41
N TYR A 214 -4.22 5.31 13.26
CA TYR A 214 -4.18 5.58 14.70
C TYR A 214 -3.38 6.86 15.02
N TYR A 215 -2.27 7.09 14.31
CA TYR A 215 -1.51 8.32 14.47
C TYR A 215 -2.30 9.56 14.02
N LEU A 216 -2.97 9.51 12.87
CA LEU A 216 -3.83 10.57 12.37
C LEU A 216 -4.93 10.92 13.39
N LEU A 217 -5.60 9.91 13.94
CA LEU A 217 -6.66 10.07 14.93
C LEU A 217 -6.12 10.63 16.25
N TYR A 218 -4.90 10.26 16.66
CA TYR A 218 -4.20 10.87 17.78
C TYR A 218 -3.94 12.36 17.55
N VAL A 219 -3.32 12.73 16.43
CA VAL A 219 -3.02 14.14 16.10
C VAL A 219 -4.30 14.98 16.04
N ALA A 220 -5.35 14.45 15.42
CA ALA A 220 -6.64 15.14 15.31
C ALA A 220 -7.29 15.36 16.69
N SER A 221 -7.39 14.30 17.50
CA SER A 221 -8.01 14.39 18.84
C SER A 221 -7.20 15.25 19.80
N PHE A 222 -5.86 15.17 19.76
CA PHE A 222 -4.98 16.03 20.55
C PHE A 222 -5.08 17.49 20.13
N GLY A 223 -5.10 17.79 18.83
CA GLY A 223 -5.26 19.15 18.31
C GLY A 223 -6.59 19.78 18.76
N LEU A 224 -7.69 19.02 18.68
CA LEU A 224 -9.00 19.45 19.17
C LEU A 224 -9.00 19.64 20.69
N TYR A 225 -8.37 18.75 21.45
CA TYR A 225 -8.18 18.92 22.91
C TYR A 225 -7.43 20.22 23.23
N GLN A 226 -6.35 20.51 22.50
CA GLN A 226 -5.59 21.76 22.66
C GLN A 226 -6.43 22.99 22.34
N MET A 227 -7.33 22.93 21.35
CA MET A 227 -8.27 24.03 21.09
C MET A 227 -9.30 24.19 22.23
N SER A 228 -9.75 23.07 22.81
CA SER A 228 -10.70 23.05 23.94
C SER A 228 -10.11 23.71 25.19
N ILE A 229 -8.93 23.28 25.65
CA ILE A 229 -8.33 23.76 26.91
C ILE A 229 -7.86 25.22 26.84
N ASN A 230 -7.52 25.73 25.65
CA ASN A 230 -7.07 27.12 25.47
C ASN A 230 -8.24 28.10 25.19
N GLY A 231 -9.49 27.64 25.21
CA GLY A 231 -10.67 28.48 24.97
C GLY A 231 -11.01 28.74 23.49
N VAL A 232 -10.12 28.41 22.56
CA VAL A 232 -10.32 28.60 21.11
C VAL A 232 -11.56 27.86 20.60
N ALA A 233 -11.84 26.67 21.14
CA ALA A 233 -12.97 25.88 20.67
C ALA A 233 -14.33 26.46 21.09
N ILE A 234 -14.43 27.08 22.28
CA ILE A 234 -15.67 27.77 22.68
C ILE A 234 -15.84 29.09 21.90
N GLU A 235 -14.76 29.73 21.45
CA GLU A 235 -14.84 30.92 20.59
C GLU A 235 -15.34 30.58 19.18
N TYR A 236 -14.82 29.51 18.54
CA TYR A 236 -15.04 29.26 17.10
C TYR A 236 -15.88 28.02 16.75
N LEU A 237 -15.88 26.95 17.57
CA LEU A 237 -16.50 25.66 17.21
C LEU A 237 -17.86 25.45 17.85
N TRP A 238 -18.04 25.86 19.11
CA TRP A 238 -19.28 25.62 19.87
C TRP A 238 -19.63 26.76 20.86
N PRO A 239 -19.74 28.02 20.40
CA PRO A 239 -19.99 29.18 21.27
C PRO A 239 -21.31 29.14 22.04
N ASP A 240 -22.34 28.48 21.48
CA ASP A 240 -23.68 28.41 22.06
C ASP A 240 -23.93 27.12 22.86
N SER A 241 -22.93 26.23 22.98
CA SER A 241 -23.07 24.94 23.68
C SER A 241 -22.05 24.77 24.82
N PRO A 242 -22.26 25.44 25.97
CA PRO A 242 -21.39 25.34 27.14
C PRO A 242 -21.27 23.91 27.70
N TRP A 243 -22.37 23.14 27.64
CA TRP A 243 -22.37 21.74 28.06
C TRP A 243 -21.37 20.90 27.25
N TRP A 244 -21.40 21.03 25.92
CA TRP A 244 -20.46 20.30 25.06
C TRP A 244 -19.03 20.80 25.25
N ALA A 245 -18.81 22.10 25.43
CA ALA A 245 -17.48 22.67 25.67
C ALA A 245 -16.80 22.06 26.91
N ASN A 246 -17.56 21.83 27.98
CA ASN A 246 -17.07 21.19 29.19
C ASN A 246 -16.89 19.68 29.01
N ALA A 247 -17.84 18.98 28.40
CA ALA A 247 -17.74 17.55 28.14
C ALA A 247 -16.60 17.19 27.15
N SER A 248 -16.34 18.06 26.15
CA SER A 248 -15.36 17.83 25.09
C SER A 248 -13.94 17.81 25.62
N THR A 249 -13.60 18.60 26.64
CA THR A 249 -12.24 18.67 27.18
C THR A 249 -11.75 17.31 27.71
N PRO A 250 -12.40 16.67 28.72
CA PRO A 250 -12.01 15.34 29.19
C PRO A 250 -12.26 14.24 28.16
N PHE A 251 -13.28 14.38 27.30
CA PHE A 251 -13.55 13.43 26.22
C PHE A 251 -12.41 13.38 25.19
N LEU A 252 -12.01 14.53 24.64
CA LEU A 252 -10.93 14.65 23.65
C LEU A 252 -9.56 14.30 24.25
N MET A 253 -9.32 14.68 25.51
CA MET A 253 -8.11 14.28 26.25
C MET A 253 -8.00 12.75 26.38
N SER A 254 -9.11 12.08 26.70
CA SER A 254 -9.18 10.61 26.79
C SER A 254 -9.09 9.94 25.42
N LEU A 255 -9.73 10.52 24.40
CA LEU A 255 -9.68 10.04 23.02
C LEU A 255 -8.25 10.11 22.45
N ALA A 256 -7.53 11.22 22.73
CA ALA A 256 -6.13 11.36 22.37
C ALA A 256 -5.26 10.30 23.07
N THR A 257 -5.50 10.06 24.36
CA THR A 257 -4.78 9.01 25.10
C THR A 257 -5.04 7.61 24.54
N LEU A 258 -6.30 7.32 24.18
CA LEU A 258 -6.69 6.06 23.55
C LEU A 258 -5.93 5.84 22.24
N PHE A 259 -5.93 6.82 21.34
CA PHE A 259 -5.24 6.70 20.07
C PHE A 259 -3.72 6.72 20.21
N ALA A 260 -3.16 7.46 21.18
CA ALA A 260 -1.74 7.39 21.49
C ALA A 260 -1.32 5.99 21.95
N CYS A 261 -2.10 5.36 22.83
CA CYS A 261 -1.86 3.98 23.27
C CYS A 261 -2.02 2.99 22.10
N GLN A 262 -3.09 3.12 21.31
CA GLN A 262 -3.35 2.21 20.19
C GLN A 262 -2.30 2.35 19.08
N PHE A 263 -1.87 3.57 18.77
CA PHE A 263 -0.74 3.85 17.89
C PHE A 263 0.53 3.18 18.43
N SER A 264 0.85 3.38 19.70
CA SER A 264 2.05 2.80 20.32
C SER A 264 2.05 1.26 20.25
N ARG A 265 0.89 0.63 20.45
CA ARG A 265 0.74 -0.83 20.35
C ARG A 265 1.01 -1.34 18.95
N SER A 266 0.39 -0.71 17.96
CA SER A 266 0.47 -1.11 16.55
C SER A 266 1.87 -0.82 15.98
N PHE A 267 2.39 0.37 16.25
CA PHE A 267 3.68 0.85 15.73
C PHE A 267 4.89 0.11 16.30
N LEU A 268 4.89 -0.20 17.61
CA LEU A 268 5.97 -0.95 18.26
C LEU A 268 5.75 -2.47 18.23
N GLY A 269 4.62 -2.95 17.73
CA GLY A 269 4.27 -4.38 17.74
C GLY A 269 4.27 -4.96 19.16
N THR A 270 3.70 -4.25 20.14
CA THR A 270 3.84 -4.58 21.58
C THR A 270 3.38 -5.98 21.96
N ALA A 271 2.42 -6.55 21.23
CA ALA A 271 1.95 -7.92 21.44
C ALA A 271 3.06 -8.98 21.24
N GLN A 272 3.96 -8.75 20.29
CA GLN A 272 5.14 -9.61 20.03
C GLN A 272 6.30 -9.23 20.96
N LEU A 273 6.43 -7.92 21.25
CA LEU A 273 7.49 -7.39 22.09
C LEU A 273 7.34 -7.81 23.56
N SER A 274 6.22 -7.53 24.21
CA SER A 274 5.97 -7.85 25.62
C SER A 274 4.47 -7.91 25.92
N ARG A 275 3.97 -9.12 26.22
CA ARG A 275 2.55 -9.36 26.51
C ARG A 275 2.04 -8.59 27.74
N TRP A 276 2.89 -8.34 28.74
CA TRP A 276 2.50 -7.58 29.93
C TRP A 276 2.26 -6.11 29.58
N LEU A 277 3.16 -5.53 28.79
CA LEU A 277 3.08 -4.15 28.34
C LEU A 277 1.86 -3.92 27.43
N ASP A 278 1.60 -4.86 26.52
CA ASP A 278 0.41 -4.80 25.65
C ASP A 278 -0.90 -4.81 26.45
N ARG A 279 -0.98 -5.65 27.49
CA ARG A 279 -2.15 -5.67 28.40
C ARG A 279 -2.28 -4.39 29.19
N LEU A 280 -1.17 -3.77 29.59
CA LEU A 280 -1.19 -2.51 30.34
C LEU A 280 -1.69 -1.37 29.44
N LEU A 281 -1.23 -1.29 28.20
CA LEU A 281 -1.76 -0.35 27.19
C LEU A 281 -3.25 -0.59 26.91
N LEU A 282 -3.69 -1.86 26.82
CA LEU A 282 -5.11 -2.20 26.70
C LEU A 282 -5.94 -1.76 27.92
N ALA A 283 -5.39 -1.91 29.13
CA ALA A 283 -6.06 -1.46 30.35
C ALA A 283 -6.23 0.08 30.36
N VAL A 284 -5.21 0.82 29.93
CA VAL A 284 -5.29 2.28 29.75
C VAL A 284 -6.34 2.64 28.69
N ILE A 285 -6.39 1.93 27.56
CA ILE A 285 -7.43 2.13 26.53
C ILE A 285 -8.84 1.88 27.11
N GLY A 286 -9.03 0.80 27.86
CA GLY A 286 -10.31 0.51 28.51
C GLY A 286 -10.72 1.60 29.51
N ALA A 287 -9.77 2.09 30.30
CA ALA A 287 -9.99 3.22 31.21
C ALA A 287 -10.31 4.53 30.45
N ALA A 288 -9.69 4.77 29.29
CA ALA A 288 -10.00 5.90 28.43
C ALA A 288 -11.46 5.89 27.97
N VAL A 289 -11.95 4.74 27.51
CA VAL A 289 -13.36 4.57 27.09
C VAL A 289 -14.30 4.81 28.26
N LEU A 290 -13.96 4.34 29.47
CA LEU A 290 -14.74 4.60 30.67
C LEU A 290 -14.82 6.10 30.98
N VAL A 291 -13.70 6.82 30.94
CA VAL A 291 -13.67 8.27 31.19
C VAL A 291 -14.45 9.03 30.12
N MET A 292 -14.36 8.62 28.85
CA MET A 292 -15.17 9.20 27.78
C MET A 292 -16.68 9.02 28.04
N PHE A 293 -17.09 7.85 28.52
CA PHE A 293 -18.48 7.62 28.92
C PHE A 293 -18.88 8.49 30.12
N MET A 294 -18.00 8.61 31.13
CA MET A 294 -18.23 9.50 32.28
C MET A 294 -18.37 10.98 31.87
N ALA A 295 -17.56 11.43 30.90
CA ALA A 295 -17.60 12.80 30.39
C ALA A 295 -18.94 13.14 29.71
N LEU A 296 -19.57 12.18 29.04
CA LEU A 296 -20.83 12.39 28.32
C LEU A 296 -22.08 12.23 29.20
N PHE A 297 -22.05 11.33 30.19
CA PHE A 297 -23.27 10.90 30.89
C PHE A 297 -23.30 11.15 32.40
N LEU A 298 -22.16 11.41 33.06
CA LEU A 298 -22.10 11.53 34.53
C LEU A 298 -21.88 12.96 35.00
N SER A 299 -20.62 13.35 35.19
CA SER A 299 -20.23 14.63 35.79
C SER A 299 -18.85 15.00 35.27
N TYR A 300 -18.71 16.28 34.92
CA TYR A 300 -17.51 16.85 34.32
C TYR A 300 -16.29 16.77 35.24
N GLY A 301 -16.41 17.14 36.52
CA GLY A 301 -15.30 17.15 37.47
C GLY A 301 -14.57 15.80 37.63
N PRO A 302 -15.26 14.70 38.01
CA PRO A 302 -14.65 13.37 38.09
C PRO A 302 -14.07 12.90 36.76
N ALA A 303 -14.73 13.20 35.63
CA ALA A 303 -14.23 12.85 34.31
C ALA A 303 -12.91 13.57 33.97
N LEU A 304 -12.79 14.86 34.27
CA LEU A 304 -11.57 15.65 34.07
C LEU A 304 -10.40 15.16 34.92
N ARG A 305 -10.66 14.84 36.20
CA ARG A 305 -9.64 14.27 37.09
C ARG A 305 -9.20 12.89 36.61
N GLY A 306 -10.15 12.04 36.21
CA GLY A 306 -9.87 10.74 35.60
C GLY A 306 -9.04 10.86 34.33
N ALA A 307 -9.39 11.77 33.42
CA ALA A 307 -8.65 12.05 32.19
C ALA A 307 -7.22 12.53 32.48
N THR A 308 -7.04 13.40 33.47
CA THR A 308 -5.71 13.88 33.89
C THR A 308 -4.82 12.75 34.40
N GLN A 309 -5.35 11.91 35.30
CA GLN A 309 -4.61 10.74 35.80
C GLN A 309 -4.30 9.74 34.69
N LEU A 310 -5.24 9.56 33.75
CA LEU A 310 -5.11 8.67 32.62
C LEU A 310 -4.02 9.13 31.65
N VAL A 311 -3.93 10.43 31.34
CA VAL A 311 -2.84 10.98 30.51
C VAL A 311 -1.49 10.70 31.17
N MET A 312 -1.35 10.97 32.46
CA MET A 312 -0.09 10.70 33.17
C MET A 312 0.29 9.21 33.12
N ALA A 313 -0.66 8.32 33.44
CA ALA A 313 -0.43 6.87 33.42
C ALA A 313 -0.15 6.34 32.00
N GLY A 314 -0.91 6.83 31.01
CA GLY A 314 -0.78 6.47 29.61
C GLY A 314 0.57 6.92 29.04
N SER A 315 0.97 8.16 29.25
CA SER A 315 2.27 8.67 28.81
C SER A 315 3.44 7.90 29.43
N LEU A 316 3.40 7.60 30.73
CA LEU A 316 4.43 6.80 31.38
C LEU A 316 4.51 5.38 30.80
N THR A 317 3.35 4.77 30.54
CA THR A 317 3.25 3.44 29.93
C THR A 317 3.83 3.43 28.52
N ILE A 318 3.48 4.42 27.71
CA ILE A 318 3.98 4.56 26.34
C ILE A 318 5.49 4.79 26.34
N TYR A 319 5.99 5.62 27.25
CA TYR A 319 7.42 5.86 27.39
C TYR A 319 8.17 4.57 27.78
N LEU A 320 7.63 3.79 28.74
CA LEU A 320 8.15 2.48 29.11
C LEU A 320 8.14 1.50 27.92
N ALA A 321 7.08 1.54 27.10
CA ALA A 321 6.98 0.73 25.89
C ALA A 321 8.12 1.03 24.89
N GLY A 322 8.41 2.32 24.68
CA GLY A 322 9.53 2.76 23.87
C GLY A 322 10.87 2.26 24.41
N ILE A 323 11.11 2.39 25.72
CA ILE A 323 12.36 1.93 26.35
C ILE A 323 12.55 0.42 26.16
N VAL A 324 11.51 -0.37 26.39
CA VAL A 324 11.55 -1.83 26.20
C VAL A 324 11.82 -2.18 24.73
N ALA A 325 11.26 -1.44 23.78
CA ALA A 325 11.52 -1.63 22.35
C ALA A 325 13.00 -1.40 22.01
N VAL A 326 13.60 -0.34 22.54
CA VAL A 326 15.05 -0.06 22.36
C VAL A 326 15.91 -1.17 22.96
N ILE A 327 15.61 -1.61 24.18
CA ILE A 327 16.35 -2.67 24.87
C ILE A 327 16.31 -3.99 24.08
N LYS A 328 15.18 -4.28 23.42
CA LYS A 328 15.01 -5.47 22.60
C LYS A 328 15.57 -5.34 21.17
N GLY A 329 16.19 -4.22 20.84
CA GLY A 329 16.87 -4.01 19.57
C GLY A 329 15.96 -3.56 18.42
N GLU A 330 14.73 -3.15 18.70
CA GLU A 330 13.84 -2.58 17.68
C GLU A 330 14.38 -1.23 17.22
N ARG A 331 14.72 -1.13 15.92
CA ARG A 331 15.33 0.08 15.34
C ARG A 331 14.47 1.32 15.55
N VAL A 332 13.16 1.16 15.35
CA VAL A 332 12.17 2.23 15.40
C VAL A 332 11.99 2.77 16.83
N GLY A 333 12.30 1.96 17.85
CA GLY A 333 12.17 2.34 19.25
C GLY A 333 12.99 3.57 19.65
N ARG A 334 14.13 3.82 19.00
CA ARG A 334 15.02 4.96 19.34
C ARG A 334 14.37 6.31 19.02
N TYR A 335 13.80 6.45 17.82
CA TYR A 335 13.07 7.65 17.41
C TYR A 335 11.82 7.85 18.26
N PHE A 336 11.15 6.75 18.59
CA PHE A 336 9.97 6.77 19.46
C PHE A 336 10.29 7.30 20.87
N VAL A 337 11.33 6.79 21.52
CA VAL A 337 11.78 7.27 22.85
C VAL A 337 12.22 8.73 22.80
N LEU A 338 12.88 9.16 21.72
CA LEU A 338 13.27 10.57 21.55
C LEU A 338 12.03 11.48 21.51
N ALA A 339 11.02 11.11 20.71
CA ALA A 339 9.78 11.88 20.58
C ALA A 339 9.06 12.03 21.94
N TRP A 340 8.85 10.90 22.63
CA TRP A 340 8.17 10.91 23.93
C TRP A 340 9.00 11.56 25.05
N SER A 341 10.34 11.52 24.97
CA SER A 341 11.21 12.28 25.89
C SER A 341 10.95 13.78 25.80
N VAL A 342 10.86 14.31 24.58
CA VAL A 342 10.61 15.75 24.34
C VAL A 342 9.24 16.16 24.90
N PHE A 343 8.21 15.33 24.67
CA PHE A 343 6.87 15.55 25.22
C PHE A 343 6.83 15.48 26.76
N MET A 344 7.56 14.54 27.38
CA MET A 344 7.65 14.44 28.84
C MET A 344 8.37 15.63 29.47
N VAL A 345 9.50 16.05 28.89
CA VAL A 345 10.25 17.21 29.38
C VAL A 345 9.43 18.49 29.23
N SER A 346 8.77 18.69 28.09
CA SER A 346 7.92 19.87 27.89
C SER A 346 6.71 19.90 28.83
N GLY A 347 6.07 18.76 29.05
CA GLY A 347 4.98 18.62 30.03
C GLY A 347 5.44 18.91 31.46
N LEU A 348 6.63 18.46 31.84
CA LEU A 348 7.22 18.75 33.14
C LEU A 348 7.53 20.23 33.31
N ILE A 349 8.11 20.89 32.29
CA ILE A 349 8.38 22.34 32.31
C ILE A 349 7.07 23.12 32.49
N PHE A 350 6.05 22.78 31.71
CA PHE A 350 4.74 23.41 31.81
C PHE A 350 4.10 23.19 33.20
N GLY A 351 4.16 21.98 33.73
CA GLY A 351 3.64 21.66 35.06
C GLY A 351 4.35 22.42 36.19
N LEU A 352 5.69 22.51 36.15
CA LEU A 352 6.47 23.28 37.12
C LEU A 352 6.21 24.78 37.05
N MET A 353 5.95 25.31 35.85
CA MET A 353 5.49 26.69 35.68
C MET A 353 4.10 26.89 36.30
N LEU A 354 3.16 25.98 36.06
CA LEU A 354 1.81 26.05 36.60
C LEU A 354 1.77 26.01 38.14
N LEU A 355 2.72 25.29 38.75
CA LEU A 355 2.91 25.22 40.20
C LEU A 355 3.68 26.43 40.78
N GLY A 356 4.15 27.35 39.94
CA GLY A 356 4.87 28.56 40.35
C GLY A 356 6.35 28.36 40.69
N TYR A 357 6.92 27.16 40.44
CA TYR A 357 8.36 26.90 40.64
C TYR A 357 9.21 27.50 39.53
N LEU A 358 8.67 27.60 38.31
CA LEU A 358 9.32 28.25 37.18
C LEU A 358 8.62 29.58 36.84
N PRO A 359 9.37 30.61 36.41
CA PRO A 359 8.78 31.87 35.98
C PRO A 359 7.90 31.66 34.74
N ASN A 360 6.81 32.43 34.64
CA ASN A 360 5.99 32.49 33.43
C ASN A 360 6.70 33.33 32.37
N THR A 361 7.39 32.64 31.45
CA THR A 361 8.14 33.21 30.33
C THR A 361 7.56 32.63 29.04
N PHE A 362 7.87 33.25 27.90
CA PHE A 362 7.46 32.72 26.59
C PHE A 362 7.77 31.21 26.45
N LEU A 363 8.98 30.79 26.84
CA LEU A 363 9.41 29.39 26.70
C LEU A 363 8.64 28.45 27.62
N THR A 364 8.44 28.82 28.89
CA THR A 364 7.76 27.97 29.88
C THR A 364 6.26 27.89 29.64
N MET A 365 5.64 28.98 29.17
CA MET A 365 4.22 29.07 28.86
C MET A 365 3.83 28.22 27.64
N TYR A 366 4.65 28.24 26.59
CA TYR A 366 4.41 27.49 25.35
C TYR A 366 5.19 26.16 25.28
N ALA A 367 5.83 25.73 26.38
CA ALA A 367 6.67 24.54 26.41
C ALA A 367 5.92 23.30 25.91
N SER A 368 4.72 23.04 26.45
CA SER A 368 3.90 21.88 26.11
C SER A 368 3.50 21.86 24.63
N HIS A 369 3.12 23.01 24.06
CA HIS A 369 2.79 23.14 22.64
C HIS A 369 3.99 22.86 21.73
N ILE A 370 5.13 23.51 22.01
CA ILE A 370 6.36 23.30 21.24
C ILE A 370 6.81 21.84 21.33
N GLY A 371 6.78 21.25 22.52
CA GLY A 371 7.16 19.87 22.74
C GLY A 371 6.27 18.87 22.00
N THR A 372 4.96 19.13 21.91
CA THR A 372 4.03 18.28 21.14
C THR A 372 4.30 18.39 19.63
N VAL A 373 4.53 19.59 19.11
CA VAL A 373 4.88 19.77 17.69
C VAL A 373 6.18 19.02 17.36
N LEU A 374 7.18 19.10 18.23
CA LEU A 374 8.44 18.37 18.05
C LEU A 374 8.25 16.84 18.18
N GLU A 375 7.46 16.38 19.15
CA GLU A 375 7.10 14.97 19.30
C GLU A 375 6.43 14.42 18.04
N MET A 376 5.43 15.13 17.51
CA MET A 376 4.74 14.76 16.27
C MET A 376 5.67 14.80 15.05
N ALA A 377 6.60 15.75 14.98
CA ALA A 377 7.63 15.78 13.94
C ALA A 377 8.52 14.52 13.99
N PHE A 378 8.98 14.15 15.19
CA PHE A 378 9.83 12.98 15.39
C PHE A 378 9.08 11.66 15.12
N LEU A 379 7.82 11.53 15.54
CA LEU A 379 6.98 10.37 15.22
C LEU A 379 6.71 10.26 13.72
N SER A 380 6.42 11.39 13.06
CA SER A 380 6.24 11.43 11.60
C SER A 380 7.53 11.03 10.85
N MET A 381 8.70 11.43 11.35
CA MET A 381 9.99 11.00 10.81
C MET A 381 10.23 9.50 11.02
N ALA A 382 9.86 8.96 12.19
CA ALA A 382 9.97 7.53 12.48
C ALA A 382 9.09 6.67 11.56
N LEU A 383 7.88 7.14 11.26
CA LEU A 383 6.98 6.53 10.28
C LEU A 383 7.57 6.57 8.86
N ALA A 384 8.12 7.72 8.45
CA ALA A 384 8.77 7.85 7.15
C ALA A 384 9.99 6.91 6.98
N ASP A 385 10.80 6.75 8.03
CA ASP A 385 11.93 5.81 8.02
C ASP A 385 11.44 4.35 7.86
N ARG A 386 10.38 3.96 8.56
CA ARG A 386 9.76 2.63 8.41
C ARG A 386 9.31 2.36 6.97
N ILE A 387 8.69 3.33 6.29
CA ILE A 387 8.31 3.20 4.87
C ILE A 387 9.55 3.02 3.99
N ASN A 388 10.55 3.87 4.19
CA ASN A 388 11.77 3.82 3.38
C ASN A 388 12.50 2.48 3.56
N HIS A 389 12.49 1.92 4.77
CA HIS A 389 13.03 0.60 5.03
C HIS A 389 12.23 -0.51 4.33
N ALA A 390 10.90 -0.51 4.46
CA ALA A 390 10.03 -1.48 3.81
C ALA A 390 10.19 -1.45 2.28
N ARG A 391 10.24 -0.26 1.69
CA ARG A 391 10.49 -0.07 0.24
C ARG A 391 11.85 -0.60 -0.19
N ARG A 392 12.91 -0.36 0.60
CA ARG A 392 14.25 -0.88 0.31
C ARG A 392 14.29 -2.41 0.34
N GLN A 393 13.63 -3.03 1.32
CA GLN A 393 13.54 -4.49 1.38
C GLN A 393 12.80 -5.05 0.17
N GLN A 394 11.64 -4.48 -0.17
CA GLN A 394 10.87 -4.92 -1.34
C GLN A 394 11.66 -4.75 -2.65
N ALA A 395 12.40 -3.65 -2.81
CA ALA A 395 13.27 -3.44 -3.96
C ALA A 395 14.40 -4.47 -4.03
N GLN A 396 15.02 -4.83 -2.90
CA GLN A 396 16.05 -5.86 -2.84
C GLN A 396 15.49 -7.25 -3.22
N THR A 397 14.32 -7.62 -2.70
CA THR A 397 13.67 -8.88 -3.06
C THR A 397 13.32 -8.93 -4.54
N LEU A 398 12.83 -7.83 -5.12
CA LEU A 398 12.52 -7.74 -6.54
C LEU A 398 13.78 -7.89 -7.41
N LEU A 399 14.88 -7.24 -7.01
CA LEU A 399 16.17 -7.37 -7.71
C LEU A 399 16.71 -8.80 -7.63
N ALA A 400 16.64 -9.45 -6.47
CA ALA A 400 17.06 -10.84 -6.30
C ALA A 400 16.22 -11.79 -7.18
N ALA A 401 14.90 -11.64 -7.17
CA ALA A 401 14.00 -12.41 -8.03
C ALA A 401 14.28 -12.20 -9.52
N GLY A 402 14.60 -10.96 -9.93
CA GLY A 402 14.99 -10.66 -11.32
C GLY A 402 16.30 -11.34 -11.73
N GLN A 403 17.30 -11.37 -10.85
CA GLN A 403 18.58 -12.06 -11.10
C GLN A 403 18.41 -13.59 -11.20
N ASP A 404 17.58 -14.17 -10.33
CA ASP A 404 17.32 -15.61 -10.36
C ASP A 404 16.53 -16.02 -11.62
N LEU A 405 15.57 -15.20 -12.05
CA LEU A 405 14.84 -15.42 -13.30
C LEU A 405 15.78 -15.37 -14.50
N GLU A 406 16.68 -14.40 -14.56
CA GLU A 406 17.66 -14.27 -15.65
C GLU A 406 18.59 -15.50 -15.71
N ARG A 407 19.09 -15.96 -14.55
CA ARG A 407 19.92 -17.18 -14.48
C ARG A 407 19.18 -18.41 -14.97
N LEU A 408 17.93 -18.61 -14.56
CA LEU A 408 17.11 -19.74 -15.00
C LEU A 408 16.84 -19.69 -16.50
N ASN A 409 16.60 -18.50 -17.05
CA ASN A 409 16.37 -18.32 -18.48
C ASN A 409 17.64 -18.64 -19.29
N GLN A 410 18.82 -18.19 -18.82
CA GLN A 410 20.11 -18.53 -19.44
C GLN A 410 20.39 -20.04 -19.38
N GLN A 411 20.08 -20.72 -18.27
CA GLN A 411 20.22 -22.17 -18.15
C GLN A 411 19.29 -22.92 -19.11
N LEU A 412 18.04 -22.47 -19.22
CA LEU A 412 17.07 -23.06 -20.14
C LEU A 412 17.50 -22.87 -21.60
N ALA A 413 17.94 -21.66 -21.97
CA ALA A 413 18.43 -21.36 -23.31
C ALA A 413 19.65 -22.22 -23.67
N ASN A 414 20.61 -22.36 -22.75
CA ASN A 414 21.77 -23.22 -22.95
C ASN A 414 21.37 -24.70 -23.06
N SER A 415 20.47 -25.18 -22.20
CA SER A 415 19.97 -26.56 -22.25
C SER A 415 19.26 -26.87 -23.57
N ASN A 416 18.45 -25.95 -24.09
CA ASN A 416 17.79 -26.11 -25.39
C ASN A 416 18.82 -26.17 -26.52
N ARG A 417 19.77 -25.23 -26.55
CA ARG A 417 20.84 -25.22 -27.55
C ARG A 417 21.65 -26.53 -27.56
N LEU A 418 22.05 -27.01 -26.38
CA LEU A 418 22.78 -28.28 -26.26
C LEU A 418 21.94 -29.47 -26.74
N LYS A 419 20.62 -29.46 -26.46
CA LYS A 419 19.71 -30.50 -26.96
C LYS A 419 19.66 -30.53 -28.48
N ASP A 420 19.58 -29.36 -29.11
CA ASP A 420 19.46 -29.24 -30.56
C ASP A 420 20.77 -29.64 -31.27
N GLU A 421 21.91 -29.17 -30.75
CA GLU A 421 23.26 -29.52 -31.26
C GLU A 421 23.55 -31.03 -31.12
N PHE A 422 23.15 -31.63 -30.00
CA PHE A 422 23.30 -33.06 -29.76
C PHE A 422 22.49 -33.90 -30.76
N LEU A 423 21.23 -33.54 -31.01
CA LEU A 423 20.36 -34.26 -31.95
C LEU A 423 20.86 -34.16 -33.39
N ALA A 424 21.32 -32.99 -33.82
CA ALA A 424 21.88 -32.79 -35.15
C ALA A 424 23.15 -33.64 -35.36
N THR A 425 24.06 -33.63 -34.39
CA THR A 425 25.33 -34.37 -34.45
C THR A 425 25.10 -35.88 -34.47
N LEU A 426 24.26 -36.40 -33.57
CA LEU A 426 23.95 -37.83 -33.52
C LEU A 426 23.34 -38.34 -34.83
N THR A 427 22.50 -37.54 -35.48
CA THR A 427 21.88 -37.92 -36.75
C THR A 427 22.96 -38.13 -37.83
N HIS A 428 23.95 -37.23 -37.93
CA HIS A 428 25.04 -37.35 -38.90
C HIS A 428 25.93 -38.58 -38.63
N GLU A 429 26.26 -38.79 -37.36
CA GLU A 429 27.10 -39.92 -36.92
C GLU A 429 26.40 -41.28 -37.08
N LEU A 430 25.06 -41.33 -37.00
CA LEU A 430 24.29 -42.54 -37.28
C LEU A 430 24.10 -42.78 -38.79
N ARG A 431 23.96 -41.72 -39.60
CA ARG A 431 23.78 -41.81 -41.06
C ARG A 431 24.97 -42.47 -41.76
N THR A 432 26.19 -42.08 -41.38
CA THR A 432 27.42 -42.54 -42.04
C THR A 432 27.64 -44.07 -41.98
N PRO A 433 27.62 -44.73 -40.80
CA PRO A 433 27.79 -46.18 -40.72
C PRO A 433 26.62 -46.92 -41.38
N MET A 434 25.39 -46.37 -41.31
CA MET A 434 24.23 -46.97 -41.92
C MET A 434 24.29 -46.97 -43.46
N ASN A 435 24.78 -45.89 -44.07
CA ASN A 435 25.06 -45.88 -45.51
C ASN A 435 26.11 -46.93 -45.89
N GLY A 436 27.11 -47.17 -45.02
CA GLY A 436 28.09 -48.24 -45.22
C GLY A 436 27.46 -49.64 -45.18
N VAL A 437 26.58 -49.89 -44.21
CA VAL A 437 25.82 -51.15 -44.09
C VAL A 437 24.93 -51.37 -45.31
N ILE A 438 24.17 -50.35 -45.73
CA ILE A 438 23.31 -50.43 -46.92
C ILE A 438 24.15 -50.70 -48.18
N GLY A 439 25.24 -49.96 -48.39
CA GLY A 439 26.11 -50.16 -49.55
C GLY A 439 26.75 -51.54 -49.60
N SER A 440 27.17 -52.09 -48.44
CA SER A 440 27.67 -53.47 -48.38
C SER A 440 26.58 -54.49 -48.69
N LEU A 441 25.37 -54.27 -48.21
CA LEU A 441 24.22 -55.13 -48.50
C LEU A 441 23.82 -55.06 -49.97
N GLU A 442 23.88 -53.89 -50.61
CA GLU A 442 23.62 -53.71 -52.06
C GLU A 442 24.69 -54.39 -52.92
N VAL A 443 25.97 -54.30 -52.55
CA VAL A 443 27.04 -55.04 -53.23
C VAL A 443 26.83 -56.55 -53.07
N MET A 444 26.42 -57.00 -51.88
CA MET A 444 26.14 -58.41 -51.61
C MET A 444 25.04 -58.96 -52.53
N GLN A 445 24.05 -58.15 -52.93
CA GLN A 445 22.99 -58.56 -53.88
C GLN A 445 23.49 -58.88 -55.29
N THR A 446 24.71 -58.45 -55.64
CA THR A 446 25.29 -58.70 -56.97
C THR A 446 26.05 -60.01 -57.05
N LEU A 447 26.22 -60.71 -55.93
CA LEU A 447 26.95 -61.97 -55.83
C LEU A 447 26.01 -63.17 -56.01
N ASP A 448 26.54 -64.29 -56.47
CA ASP A 448 25.81 -65.57 -56.51
C ASP A 448 25.64 -66.08 -55.07
N MET A 449 24.40 -66.23 -54.62
CA MET A 449 24.04 -66.57 -53.23
C MET A 449 23.08 -67.76 -53.18
N ASP A 450 23.17 -68.55 -52.10
CA ASP A 450 22.18 -69.60 -51.80
C ASP A 450 20.88 -68.96 -51.25
N ASP A 451 19.74 -69.61 -51.48
CA ASP A 451 18.39 -69.09 -51.19
C ASP A 451 18.26 -68.63 -49.72
N GLU A 452 18.90 -69.35 -48.79
CA GLU A 452 18.87 -69.04 -47.35
C GLU A 452 19.67 -67.75 -47.02
N VAL A 453 20.81 -67.53 -47.68
CA VAL A 453 21.66 -66.34 -47.48
C VAL A 453 21.03 -65.11 -48.14
N GLU A 454 20.36 -65.29 -49.28
CA GLU A 454 19.60 -64.23 -49.95
C GLU A 454 18.48 -63.71 -49.04
N MET A 455 17.72 -64.61 -48.39
CA MET A 455 16.69 -64.23 -47.43
C MET A 455 17.24 -63.41 -46.24
N TYR A 456 18.39 -63.80 -45.67
CA TYR A 456 19.04 -63.04 -44.59
C TYR A 456 19.54 -61.68 -45.07
N GLN A 457 20.11 -61.59 -46.27
CA GLN A 457 20.54 -60.34 -46.89
C GLN A 457 19.35 -59.39 -47.09
N GLN A 458 18.25 -59.87 -47.65
CA GLN A 458 17.04 -59.07 -47.90
C GLN A 458 16.46 -58.54 -46.57
N THR A 459 16.45 -59.37 -45.53
CA THR A 459 15.99 -59.00 -44.19
C THR A 459 16.89 -57.91 -43.56
N ALA A 460 18.21 -58.07 -43.66
CA ALA A 460 19.17 -57.08 -43.18
C ALA A 460 19.07 -55.76 -43.95
N ALA A 461 18.89 -55.83 -45.28
CA ALA A 461 18.74 -54.65 -46.14
C ALA A 461 17.44 -53.90 -45.83
N SER A 462 16.33 -54.61 -45.62
CA SER A 462 15.08 -54.00 -45.16
C SER A 462 15.27 -53.28 -43.83
N SER A 463 15.88 -53.96 -42.85
CA SER A 463 16.11 -53.39 -41.51
C SER A 463 17.02 -52.15 -41.54
N ALA A 464 18.04 -52.16 -42.39
CA ALA A 464 18.96 -51.04 -42.55
C ALA A 464 18.28 -49.82 -43.20
N ARG A 465 17.45 -50.04 -44.23
CA ARG A 465 16.64 -48.98 -44.86
C ARG A 465 15.61 -48.41 -43.88
N ASP A 466 14.97 -49.26 -43.09
CA ASP A 466 14.02 -48.83 -42.04
C ASP A 466 14.72 -47.90 -41.04
N MET A 467 15.90 -48.30 -40.53
CA MET A 467 16.69 -47.48 -39.61
C MET A 467 17.10 -46.13 -40.22
N MET A 468 17.49 -46.09 -41.49
CA MET A 468 17.78 -44.83 -42.19
C MET A 468 16.55 -43.93 -42.33
N SER A 469 15.38 -44.51 -42.61
CA SER A 469 14.11 -43.79 -42.63
C SER A 469 13.80 -43.19 -41.25
N MET A 470 14.09 -43.92 -40.16
CA MET A 470 13.96 -43.40 -38.78
C MET A 470 14.83 -42.17 -38.54
N ILE A 471 16.12 -42.27 -38.89
CA ILE A 471 17.12 -41.21 -38.68
C ILE A 471 16.72 -39.97 -39.48
N ASN A 472 16.35 -40.14 -40.75
CA ASN A 472 15.90 -39.03 -41.59
C ASN A 472 14.61 -38.39 -41.07
N GLY A 473 13.67 -39.20 -40.55
CA GLY A 473 12.45 -38.67 -39.94
C GLY A 473 12.70 -37.84 -38.69
N ILE A 474 13.65 -38.26 -37.84
CA ILE A 474 14.08 -37.48 -36.67
C ILE A 474 14.73 -36.17 -37.13
N LEU A 475 15.58 -36.20 -38.16
CA LEU A 475 16.21 -34.98 -38.69
C LEU A 475 15.16 -33.99 -39.19
N THR A 476 14.23 -34.44 -40.04
CA THR A 476 13.17 -33.59 -40.58
C THR A 476 12.34 -32.98 -39.45
N LEU A 477 12.05 -33.73 -38.38
CA LEU A 477 11.37 -33.20 -37.20
C LEU A 477 12.19 -32.13 -36.48
N THR A 478 13.50 -32.36 -36.30
CA THR A 478 14.39 -31.37 -35.66
C THR A 478 14.55 -30.10 -36.50
N GLU A 479 14.66 -30.20 -37.82
CA GLU A 479 14.72 -29.06 -38.74
C GLU A 479 13.41 -28.27 -38.77
N LEU A 480 12.27 -28.96 -38.71
CA LEU A 480 10.94 -28.34 -38.58
C LEU A 480 10.78 -27.62 -37.23
N GLN A 481 11.23 -28.20 -36.12
CA GLN A 481 11.18 -27.58 -34.79
C GLN A 481 12.11 -26.37 -34.67
N ALA A 482 13.28 -26.42 -35.31
CA ALA A 482 14.24 -25.33 -35.37
C ALA A 482 13.82 -24.21 -36.35
N GLY A 483 12.78 -24.42 -37.16
CA GLY A 483 12.31 -23.46 -38.16
C GLY A 483 13.27 -23.25 -39.34
N VAL A 484 14.17 -24.22 -39.58
CA VAL A 484 15.19 -24.14 -40.63
C VAL A 484 14.69 -24.76 -41.95
N LEU A 485 13.62 -25.56 -41.91
CA LEU A 485 13.00 -26.13 -43.10
C LEU A 485 12.09 -25.09 -43.80
N TYR A 486 12.30 -24.87 -45.10
CA TYR A 486 11.47 -23.99 -45.93
C TYR A 486 10.85 -24.78 -47.09
N ALA A 487 9.68 -24.36 -47.56
CA ALA A 487 9.05 -24.90 -48.77
C ALA A 487 9.71 -24.28 -50.02
N ASP A 488 10.18 -25.12 -50.93
CA ASP A 488 10.79 -24.69 -52.19
C ASP A 488 9.73 -24.70 -53.30
N CYS A 489 9.52 -23.55 -53.96
CA CYS A 489 8.39 -23.37 -54.88
C CYS A 489 8.84 -23.46 -56.34
N GLU A 490 8.90 -24.69 -56.87
CA GLU A 490 9.31 -24.99 -58.24
C GLU A 490 8.12 -25.39 -59.12
N ALA A 491 8.29 -25.29 -60.45
CA ALA A 491 7.29 -25.76 -61.39
C ALA A 491 7.39 -27.29 -61.55
N PHE A 492 6.27 -27.99 -61.41
CA PHE A 492 6.19 -29.44 -61.56
C PHE A 492 4.91 -29.87 -62.28
N SER A 493 4.93 -31.05 -62.88
CA SER A 493 3.73 -31.68 -63.45
C SER A 493 3.13 -32.67 -62.43
N PRO A 494 1.82 -32.61 -62.13
CA PRO A 494 1.14 -33.65 -61.37
C PRO A 494 1.23 -35.04 -62.02
N GLU A 495 1.33 -35.08 -63.35
CA GLU A 495 1.50 -36.32 -64.13
C GLU A 495 2.85 -36.99 -63.81
N ASP A 496 3.96 -36.23 -63.85
CA ASP A 496 5.29 -36.73 -63.47
C ASP A 496 5.31 -37.28 -62.03
N LEU A 497 4.54 -36.65 -61.13
CA LEU A 497 4.44 -37.07 -59.75
C LEU A 497 3.65 -38.39 -59.61
N ALA A 498 2.59 -38.56 -60.40
CA ALA A 498 1.83 -39.80 -60.46
C ALA A 498 2.64 -40.94 -61.09
N ASP A 499 3.35 -40.68 -62.19
CA ASP A 499 4.21 -41.66 -62.88
C ASP A 499 5.30 -42.18 -61.93
N ARG A 500 5.93 -41.29 -61.16
CA ARG A 500 6.92 -41.68 -60.14
C ARG A 500 6.32 -42.59 -59.06
N LEU A 501 5.08 -42.32 -58.63
CA LEU A 501 4.40 -43.18 -57.66
C LEU A 501 4.05 -44.55 -58.27
N GLU A 502 3.65 -44.58 -59.55
CA GLU A 502 3.36 -45.82 -60.27
C GLU A 502 4.61 -46.69 -60.38
N GLU A 503 5.72 -46.10 -60.83
CA GLU A 503 7.01 -46.78 -60.97
C GLU A 503 7.47 -47.37 -59.63
N ARG A 504 7.29 -46.62 -58.54
CA ARG A 504 7.72 -47.02 -57.20
C ARG A 504 6.87 -48.15 -56.61
N PHE A 505 5.54 -48.08 -56.74
CA PHE A 505 4.62 -48.92 -55.96
C PHE A 505 3.91 -50.01 -56.77
N SER A 506 3.95 -49.99 -58.10
CA SER A 506 3.34 -51.02 -58.96
C SER A 506 3.80 -52.43 -58.61
N GLY A 507 5.11 -52.65 -58.50
CA GLY A 507 5.68 -53.96 -58.14
C GLY A 507 5.29 -54.41 -56.71
N ALA A 508 5.29 -53.47 -55.75
CA ALA A 508 4.90 -53.75 -54.37
C ALA A 508 3.40 -54.10 -54.25
N ALA A 509 2.53 -53.40 -54.98
CA ALA A 509 1.10 -53.71 -55.03
C ALA A 509 0.85 -55.05 -55.73
N GLN A 510 1.51 -55.30 -56.87
CA GLN A 510 1.36 -56.53 -57.65
C GLN A 510 1.81 -57.78 -56.88
N SER A 511 2.94 -57.71 -56.16
CA SER A 511 3.42 -58.81 -55.32
C SER A 511 2.46 -59.19 -54.19
N LYS A 512 1.65 -58.23 -53.68
CA LYS A 512 0.55 -58.49 -52.74
C LYS A 512 -0.78 -58.84 -53.41
N GLY A 513 -0.87 -58.79 -54.74
CA GLY A 513 -2.12 -58.98 -55.49
C GLY A 513 -3.14 -57.86 -55.28
N LEU A 514 -2.68 -56.64 -54.99
CA LEU A 514 -3.51 -55.44 -54.85
C LEU A 514 -3.66 -54.72 -56.20
N ILE A 515 -4.82 -54.11 -56.42
CA ILE A 515 -5.04 -53.23 -57.57
C ILE A 515 -4.63 -51.81 -57.16
N LEU A 516 -3.56 -51.28 -57.75
CA LEU A 516 -3.18 -49.87 -57.61
C LEU A 516 -3.78 -49.06 -58.76
N THR A 517 -4.48 -47.97 -58.46
CA THR A 517 -5.05 -47.08 -59.49
C THR A 517 -4.68 -45.64 -59.19
N LEU A 518 -4.07 -44.97 -60.16
CA LEU A 518 -3.78 -43.53 -60.13
C LEU A 518 -4.78 -42.83 -61.05
N ASP A 519 -5.53 -41.88 -60.49
CA ASP A 519 -6.63 -41.18 -61.16
C ASP A 519 -6.33 -39.67 -61.14
N LEU A 520 -6.05 -39.09 -62.30
CA LEU A 520 -5.83 -37.65 -62.45
C LEU A 520 -7.07 -37.02 -63.10
N ASP A 521 -7.67 -36.04 -62.41
CA ASP A 521 -8.79 -35.27 -62.98
C ASP A 521 -8.32 -34.49 -64.22
N ASP A 522 -9.00 -34.67 -65.36
CA ASP A 522 -8.75 -33.97 -66.64
C ASP A 522 -8.72 -32.43 -66.49
N LYS A 523 -9.29 -31.89 -65.41
CA LYS A 523 -9.33 -30.46 -65.11
C LYS A 523 -8.07 -29.93 -64.41
N LEU A 524 -7.11 -30.79 -64.07
CA LEU A 524 -5.84 -30.37 -63.48
C LEU A 524 -4.97 -29.65 -64.52
N PRO A 525 -4.42 -28.47 -64.19
CA PRO A 525 -3.44 -27.83 -65.04
C PRO A 525 -2.19 -28.72 -65.23
N PRO A 526 -1.59 -28.75 -66.43
CA PRO A 526 -0.44 -29.61 -66.73
C PRO A 526 0.82 -29.19 -65.99
N SER A 527 0.86 -27.99 -65.41
CA SER A 527 1.98 -27.52 -64.60
C SER A 527 1.50 -26.64 -63.44
N LEU A 528 1.98 -26.97 -62.25
CA LEU A 528 1.72 -26.28 -60.99
C LEU A 528 3.04 -25.77 -60.40
N ARG A 529 2.97 -24.76 -59.53
CA ARG A 529 4.14 -24.36 -58.71
C ARG A 529 3.87 -24.61 -57.24
N GLY A 530 4.83 -25.29 -56.61
CA GLY A 530 4.85 -25.66 -55.19
C GLY A 530 6.04 -26.57 -54.89
N ASP A 531 6.08 -27.14 -53.70
CA ASP A 531 7.17 -28.05 -53.30
C ASP A 531 6.83 -29.50 -53.64
N ALA A 532 7.14 -29.87 -54.88
CA ALA A 532 6.87 -31.20 -55.41
C ALA A 532 7.57 -32.31 -54.58
N SER A 533 8.74 -32.03 -54.03
CA SER A 533 9.53 -33.00 -53.26
C SER A 533 8.87 -33.32 -51.92
N LYS A 534 8.48 -32.28 -51.15
CA LYS A 534 7.77 -32.47 -49.87
C LYS A 534 6.38 -33.04 -50.07
N LEU A 535 5.68 -32.65 -51.14
CA LEU A 535 4.40 -33.24 -51.52
C LEU A 535 4.53 -34.72 -51.86
N TYR A 536 5.51 -35.09 -52.70
CA TYR A 536 5.82 -36.48 -53.04
C TYR A 536 6.12 -37.29 -51.78
N GLN A 537 6.95 -36.77 -50.86
CA GLN A 537 7.26 -37.43 -49.60
C GLN A 537 6.01 -37.71 -48.75
N CYS A 538 5.05 -36.77 -48.71
CA CYS A 538 3.78 -36.99 -48.02
C CYS A 538 2.95 -38.09 -48.70
N ILE A 539 2.84 -38.05 -50.02
CA ILE A 539 2.04 -39.02 -50.78
C ILE A 539 2.67 -40.42 -50.71
N GLU A 540 3.99 -40.51 -50.84
CA GLU A 540 4.76 -41.75 -50.68
C GLU A 540 4.48 -42.39 -49.31
N CYS A 541 4.52 -41.60 -48.23
CA CYS A 541 4.21 -42.10 -46.89
C CYS A 541 2.77 -42.61 -46.76
N LEU A 542 1.80 -41.93 -47.37
CA LEU A 542 0.39 -42.34 -47.34
C LEU A 542 0.14 -43.60 -48.18
N VAL A 543 0.75 -43.71 -49.37
CA VAL A 543 0.61 -44.86 -50.26
C VAL A 543 1.31 -46.10 -49.68
N ASP A 544 2.49 -45.93 -49.09
CA ASP A 544 3.19 -47.01 -48.39
C ASP A 544 2.32 -47.55 -47.24
N ASN A 545 1.72 -46.68 -46.43
CA ASN A 545 0.75 -47.08 -45.40
C ASN A 545 -0.46 -47.82 -46.00
N ALA A 546 -1.03 -47.32 -47.10
CA ALA A 546 -2.19 -47.94 -47.75
C ALA A 546 -1.89 -49.37 -48.24
N ILE A 547 -0.74 -49.59 -48.91
CA ILE A 547 -0.31 -50.91 -49.39
C ILE A 547 0.06 -51.84 -48.23
N LYS A 548 0.65 -51.28 -47.17
CA LYS A 548 1.02 -52.01 -45.97
C LYS A 548 -0.18 -52.60 -45.24
N PHE A 549 -1.22 -51.81 -45.04
CA PHE A 549 -2.40 -52.17 -44.24
C PHE A 549 -3.56 -52.79 -45.06
N THR A 550 -3.39 -52.95 -46.37
CA THR A 550 -4.34 -53.65 -47.25
C THR A 550 -3.86 -55.06 -47.56
N ARG A 551 -4.63 -56.07 -47.17
CA ARG A 551 -4.32 -57.49 -47.45
C ARG A 551 -4.82 -57.96 -48.82
N LYS A 552 -6.03 -57.53 -49.20
CA LYS A 552 -6.69 -57.83 -50.47
C LYS A 552 -7.59 -56.64 -50.84
N GLY A 553 -7.71 -56.36 -52.13
CA GLY A 553 -8.53 -55.26 -52.65
C GLY A 553 -7.71 -54.26 -53.44
N ALA A 554 -7.94 -52.97 -53.21
CA ALA A 554 -7.39 -51.91 -54.02
C ALA A 554 -6.85 -50.74 -53.19
N VAL A 555 -5.86 -50.06 -53.77
CA VAL A 555 -5.36 -48.76 -53.31
C VAL A 555 -5.55 -47.78 -54.47
N GLN A 556 -6.26 -46.69 -54.21
CA GLN A 556 -6.53 -45.67 -55.22
C GLN A 556 -5.94 -44.33 -54.77
N VAL A 557 -5.21 -43.67 -55.65
CA VAL A 557 -4.67 -42.33 -55.45
C VAL A 557 -5.33 -41.41 -56.46
N ARG A 558 -6.09 -40.43 -55.98
CA ARG A 558 -6.78 -39.46 -56.84
C ARG A 558 -6.17 -38.07 -56.69
N PHE A 559 -5.81 -37.47 -57.81
CA PHE A 559 -5.41 -36.07 -57.92
C PHE A 559 -6.59 -35.26 -58.45
N SER A 560 -6.96 -34.18 -57.75
CA SER A 560 -8.00 -33.26 -58.18
C SER A 560 -7.62 -31.81 -57.89
N GLY A 561 -8.00 -30.91 -58.78
CA GLY A 561 -7.75 -29.47 -58.65
C GLY A 561 -9.03 -28.74 -58.29
N HIS A 562 -9.00 -27.97 -57.19
CA HIS A 562 -10.10 -27.07 -56.83
C HIS A 562 -9.64 -25.62 -56.99
N PRO A 563 -10.00 -24.93 -58.09
CA PRO A 563 -9.62 -23.54 -58.30
C PRO A 563 -10.11 -22.65 -57.16
N GLN A 564 -9.23 -21.82 -56.63
CA GLN A 564 -9.56 -20.81 -55.63
C GLN A 564 -9.78 -19.44 -56.30
N ASP A 565 -8.91 -19.09 -57.25
CA ASP A 565 -8.98 -17.87 -58.06
C ASP A 565 -8.31 -18.08 -59.43
N LEU A 566 -7.99 -17.00 -60.15
CA LEU A 566 -7.37 -17.03 -61.49
C LEU A 566 -5.91 -17.49 -61.50
N GLU A 567 -5.21 -17.47 -60.37
CA GLU A 567 -3.78 -17.81 -60.25
C GLU A 567 -3.51 -18.97 -59.27
N ARG A 568 -4.49 -19.35 -58.44
CA ARG A 568 -4.35 -20.33 -57.35
C ARG A 568 -5.40 -21.43 -57.41
N LEU A 569 -4.98 -22.65 -57.06
CA LEU A 569 -5.86 -23.80 -56.88
C LEU A 569 -5.40 -24.62 -55.66
N TYR A 570 -6.33 -25.30 -55.01
CA TYR A 570 -6.00 -26.33 -54.04
C TYR A 570 -5.82 -27.66 -54.75
N LEU A 571 -4.58 -28.17 -54.76
CA LEU A 571 -4.31 -29.53 -55.19
C LEU A 571 -4.74 -30.46 -54.08
N ARG A 572 -5.78 -31.25 -54.36
CA ARG A 572 -6.30 -32.27 -53.45
C ARG A 572 -5.82 -33.64 -53.91
N VAL A 573 -5.09 -34.33 -53.04
CA VAL A 573 -4.63 -35.71 -53.26
C VAL A 573 -5.28 -36.62 -52.24
N GLU A 574 -6.11 -37.55 -52.72
CA GLU A 574 -6.82 -38.53 -51.88
C GLU A 574 -6.18 -39.90 -52.05
N VAL A 575 -5.62 -40.46 -50.97
CA VAL A 575 -5.12 -41.84 -50.92
C VAL A 575 -6.16 -42.69 -50.20
N MET A 576 -6.76 -43.62 -50.92
CA MET A 576 -7.85 -44.48 -50.47
C MET A 576 -7.40 -45.93 -50.48
N ASP A 577 -7.60 -46.63 -49.36
CA ASP A 577 -7.30 -48.06 -49.22
C ASP A 577 -8.56 -48.84 -48.84
N SER A 578 -8.63 -50.11 -49.23
CA SER A 578 -9.68 -51.05 -48.80
C SER A 578 -9.21 -51.98 -47.68
N GLY A 579 -8.27 -51.50 -46.85
CA GLY A 579 -7.60 -52.27 -45.82
C GLY A 579 -8.40 -52.41 -44.53
N ILE A 580 -7.67 -52.64 -43.44
CA ILE A 580 -8.27 -52.94 -42.12
C ILE A 580 -9.11 -51.79 -41.56
N GLY A 581 -8.85 -50.54 -41.97
CA GLY A 581 -9.43 -49.35 -41.36
C GLY A 581 -9.17 -49.25 -39.84
N PHE A 582 -9.64 -48.18 -39.21
CA PHE A 582 -9.54 -47.99 -37.76
C PHE A 582 -10.73 -47.22 -37.21
N SER A 583 -11.01 -47.43 -35.91
CA SER A 583 -12.09 -46.72 -35.22
C SER A 583 -11.78 -45.24 -35.13
N ARG A 584 -12.81 -44.39 -35.10
CA ARG A 584 -12.72 -42.93 -35.02
C ARG A 584 -11.68 -42.48 -33.96
N LEU A 585 -10.49 -42.12 -34.43
CA LEU A 585 -9.39 -41.60 -33.64
C LEU A 585 -9.37 -40.08 -33.77
N ASP A 586 -9.20 -39.38 -32.66
CA ASP A 586 -9.06 -37.92 -32.70
C ASP A 586 -7.79 -37.55 -33.48
N GLU A 587 -7.87 -36.48 -34.29
CA GLU A 587 -6.73 -35.98 -35.08
C GLU A 587 -5.50 -35.73 -34.20
N ALA A 588 -5.69 -35.19 -32.99
CA ALA A 588 -4.60 -34.91 -32.06
C ALA A 588 -3.81 -36.18 -31.67
N ARG A 589 -4.46 -37.36 -31.68
CA ARG A 589 -3.82 -38.64 -31.37
C ARG A 589 -3.19 -39.25 -32.61
N LEU A 590 -3.91 -39.31 -33.74
CA LEU A 590 -3.42 -39.96 -34.97
C LEU A 590 -2.12 -39.35 -35.50
N TYR A 591 -1.97 -38.02 -35.39
CA TYR A 591 -0.80 -37.29 -35.88
C TYR A 591 0.25 -37.00 -34.78
N GLN A 592 0.15 -37.63 -33.60
CA GLN A 592 1.16 -37.50 -32.54
C GLN A 592 2.43 -38.30 -32.90
N HIS A 593 3.60 -37.77 -32.55
CA HIS A 593 4.87 -38.48 -32.72
C HIS A 593 4.85 -39.82 -31.98
N PHE A 594 5.35 -40.88 -32.63
CA PHE A 594 5.45 -42.23 -32.08
C PHE A 594 4.11 -42.91 -31.74
N PHE A 595 2.99 -42.37 -32.24
CA PHE A 595 1.67 -42.95 -31.99
C PHE A 595 1.36 -44.10 -32.96
N GLN A 596 0.77 -45.18 -32.43
CA GLN A 596 0.34 -46.36 -33.18
C GLN A 596 -1.01 -46.85 -32.64
N VAL A 597 -1.91 -47.28 -33.54
CA VAL A 597 -3.30 -47.60 -33.21
C VAL A 597 -3.45 -48.88 -32.38
N ASP A 598 -2.55 -49.86 -32.52
CA ASP A 598 -2.55 -51.10 -31.73
C ASP A 598 -1.13 -51.65 -31.51
N GLY A 599 -0.74 -51.86 -30.26
CA GLY A 599 0.61 -52.32 -29.89
C GLY A 599 0.92 -53.77 -30.30
N SER A 600 -0.09 -54.59 -30.63
CA SER A 600 0.07 -55.97 -31.12
C SER A 600 0.43 -56.06 -32.61
N MET A 601 0.11 -55.02 -33.40
CA MET A 601 0.42 -54.92 -34.83
C MET A 601 1.92 -54.62 -35.11
N THR A 602 2.71 -54.32 -34.07
CA THR A 602 4.16 -54.10 -34.15
C THR A 602 4.92 -55.32 -34.67
N ARG A 603 4.43 -56.54 -34.40
CA ARG A 603 5.09 -57.78 -34.85
C ARG A 603 4.75 -58.18 -36.30
N GLU A 604 3.62 -57.72 -36.85
CA GLU A 604 3.12 -58.17 -38.16
C GLU A 604 3.34 -57.13 -39.27
N TYR A 605 3.40 -55.82 -38.93
CA TYR A 605 3.52 -54.75 -39.94
C TYR A 605 4.69 -53.77 -39.73
N GLY A 606 5.25 -53.63 -38.52
CA GLY A 606 6.40 -52.74 -38.25
C GLY A 606 6.12 -51.24 -38.45
N GLY A 607 7.09 -50.37 -38.11
CA GLY A 607 7.02 -48.90 -38.28
C GLY A 607 7.16 -48.12 -36.95
N LEU A 608 7.54 -46.84 -37.02
CA LEU A 608 7.81 -45.99 -35.82
C LEU A 608 6.65 -45.09 -35.38
N GLY A 609 5.63 -44.88 -36.23
CA GLY A 609 4.57 -43.89 -35.94
C GLY A 609 5.00 -42.43 -36.08
N ILE A 610 6.02 -42.12 -36.89
CA ILE A 610 6.48 -40.73 -37.14
C ILE A 610 5.98 -40.18 -38.49
N GLY A 611 5.75 -41.05 -39.49
CA GLY A 611 5.45 -40.64 -40.87
C GLY A 611 4.26 -39.69 -41.01
N LEU A 612 3.13 -40.00 -40.37
CA LEU A 612 1.93 -39.14 -40.42
C LEU A 612 2.13 -37.79 -39.70
N ALA A 613 2.93 -37.76 -38.63
CA ALA A 613 3.27 -36.51 -37.93
C ALA A 613 4.14 -35.60 -38.81
N ILE A 614 5.11 -36.18 -39.54
CA ILE A 614 5.92 -35.45 -40.54
C ILE A 614 5.04 -34.94 -41.68
N CYS A 615 4.16 -35.79 -42.24
CA CYS A 615 3.26 -35.39 -43.33
C CYS A 615 2.41 -34.17 -42.92
N ARG A 616 1.83 -34.19 -41.72
CA ARG A 616 1.04 -33.05 -41.21
C ARG A 616 1.88 -31.77 -41.16
N LYS A 617 3.10 -31.83 -40.63
CA LYS A 617 3.97 -30.65 -40.53
C LYS A 617 4.49 -30.15 -41.87
N LEU A 618 4.81 -31.04 -42.82
CA LEU A 618 5.23 -30.67 -44.18
C LEU A 618 4.10 -30.02 -44.98
N VAL A 619 2.86 -30.47 -44.75
CA VAL A 619 1.67 -29.89 -45.37
C VAL A 619 1.32 -28.54 -44.75
N GLU A 620 1.39 -28.41 -43.42
CA GLU A 620 1.25 -27.14 -42.72
C GLU A 620 2.31 -26.11 -43.17
N LEU A 621 3.56 -26.55 -43.38
CA LEU A 621 4.65 -25.71 -43.90
C LEU A 621 4.33 -25.16 -45.31
N GLN A 622 3.62 -25.93 -46.12
CA GLN A 622 3.16 -25.54 -47.46
C GLN A 622 1.81 -24.78 -47.43
N GLY A 623 1.27 -24.45 -46.25
CA GLY A 623 -0.01 -23.76 -46.09
C GLY A 623 -1.24 -24.62 -46.41
N GLY A 624 -1.08 -25.94 -46.44
CA GLY A 624 -2.13 -26.91 -46.69
C GLY A 624 -2.69 -27.59 -45.43
N GLU A 625 -3.56 -28.56 -45.64
CA GLU A 625 -4.17 -29.38 -44.58
C GLU A 625 -4.12 -30.88 -44.94
N LEU A 626 -3.87 -31.73 -43.93
CA LEU A 626 -3.97 -33.19 -44.03
C LEU A 626 -5.13 -33.66 -43.15
N SER A 627 -6.11 -34.32 -43.77
CA SER A 627 -7.30 -34.86 -43.10
C SER A 627 -7.45 -36.37 -43.37
N HIS A 628 -8.29 -37.06 -42.58
CA HIS A 628 -8.53 -38.49 -42.74
C HIS A 628 -9.98 -38.89 -42.48
N ARG A 629 -10.42 -39.98 -43.09
CA ARG A 629 -11.67 -40.69 -42.81
C ARG A 629 -11.38 -42.20 -42.83
N SER A 630 -11.80 -42.93 -41.81
CA SER A 630 -11.58 -44.39 -41.75
C SER A 630 -12.76 -45.09 -41.08
N GLU A 631 -13.09 -46.29 -41.57
CA GLU A 631 -14.08 -47.17 -40.96
C GLU A 631 -13.48 -48.58 -40.81
N PRO A 632 -13.54 -49.20 -39.60
CA PRO A 632 -13.04 -50.56 -39.40
C PRO A 632 -13.62 -51.55 -40.41
N GLY A 633 -12.74 -52.30 -41.07
CA GLY A 633 -13.06 -53.32 -42.07
C GLY A 633 -13.47 -52.78 -43.45
N LYS A 634 -13.54 -51.46 -43.65
CA LYS A 634 -13.85 -50.83 -44.95
C LYS A 634 -12.70 -50.02 -45.54
N GLY A 635 -11.62 -49.82 -44.78
CA GLY A 635 -10.42 -49.11 -45.20
C GLY A 635 -10.40 -47.63 -44.76
N SER A 636 -9.44 -46.88 -45.30
CA SER A 636 -9.20 -45.47 -44.94
C SER A 636 -9.01 -44.58 -46.16
N CYS A 637 -9.26 -43.29 -45.98
CA CYS A 637 -9.03 -42.25 -46.96
C CYS A 637 -8.27 -41.10 -46.27
N PHE A 638 -7.07 -40.82 -46.75
CA PHE A 638 -6.26 -39.67 -46.33
C PHE A 638 -6.30 -38.62 -47.44
N THR A 639 -6.61 -37.37 -47.07
CA THR A 639 -6.75 -36.27 -48.03
C THR A 639 -5.75 -35.18 -47.70
N LEU A 640 -4.80 -34.96 -48.62
CA LEU A 640 -3.90 -33.81 -48.65
C LEU A 640 -4.57 -32.69 -49.43
N SER A 641 -4.57 -31.46 -48.91
CA SER A 641 -5.10 -30.28 -49.60
C SER A 641 -4.07 -29.15 -49.51
N VAL A 642 -3.34 -28.90 -50.59
CA VAL A 642 -2.20 -27.96 -50.60
C VAL A 642 -2.47 -26.83 -51.59
N PRO A 643 -2.31 -25.55 -51.21
CA PRO A 643 -2.45 -24.44 -52.13
C PRO A 643 -1.28 -24.44 -53.14
N MET A 644 -1.61 -24.39 -54.43
CA MET A 644 -0.67 -24.38 -55.54
C MET A 644 -0.92 -23.16 -56.42
N LEU A 645 0.14 -22.66 -57.06
CA LEU A 645 0.03 -21.63 -58.09
C LEU A 645 -0.08 -22.27 -59.48
N MET A 646 -1.01 -21.79 -60.30
CA MET A 646 -1.14 -22.22 -61.69
C MET A 646 -0.02 -21.64 -62.55
N VAL A 647 0.61 -22.48 -63.39
CA VAL A 647 1.51 -21.99 -64.43
C VAL A 647 0.67 -21.66 -65.66
N VAL A 648 0.38 -20.39 -65.89
CA VAL A 648 -0.32 -19.93 -67.09
C VAL A 648 0.64 -19.99 -68.29
N PRO A 649 0.34 -20.74 -69.37
CA PRO A 649 1.17 -20.75 -70.57
C PRO A 649 1.16 -19.36 -71.21
N GLY A 650 2.30 -18.67 -71.22
CA GLY A 650 2.49 -17.37 -71.91
C GLY A 650 2.75 -16.15 -71.03
N ALA A 651 2.75 -16.26 -69.70
CA ALA A 651 3.12 -15.15 -68.83
C ALA A 651 4.57 -15.29 -68.33
N VAL A 652 5.55 -14.85 -69.14
CA VAL A 652 6.87 -14.47 -68.61
C VAL A 652 6.68 -13.22 -67.76
N ARG A 653 6.31 -13.39 -66.48
CA ARG A 653 6.51 -12.35 -65.47
C ARG A 653 7.80 -12.67 -64.73
N ARG A 654 8.83 -11.85 -64.95
CA ARG A 654 9.98 -11.74 -64.05
C ARG A 654 9.44 -11.57 -62.62
N ALA A 655 9.89 -12.42 -61.71
CA ALA A 655 9.60 -12.30 -60.29
C ALA A 655 9.99 -10.90 -59.79
N PRO A 656 9.19 -10.25 -58.93
CA PRO A 656 9.74 -9.18 -58.09
C PRO A 656 10.65 -9.84 -57.05
N GLU A 657 11.91 -9.40 -56.98
CA GLU A 657 12.81 -9.69 -55.86
C GLU A 657 12.12 -9.24 -54.56
N LEU A 658 11.58 -10.19 -53.80
CA LEU A 658 11.25 -9.99 -52.38
C LEU A 658 12.58 -9.95 -51.62
N LYS A 659 13.23 -8.78 -51.64
CA LYS A 659 14.31 -8.48 -50.71
C LYS A 659 13.75 -8.51 -49.29
N ALA A 660 14.36 -9.36 -48.48
CA ALA A 660 14.21 -9.42 -47.05
C ALA A 660 14.31 -8.03 -46.42
N GLN A 661 13.25 -7.59 -45.73
CA GLN A 661 13.35 -6.66 -44.62
C GLN A 661 13.31 -7.48 -43.33
N TRP A 662 14.49 -7.87 -42.86
CA TRP A 662 14.72 -8.23 -41.46
C TRP A 662 15.79 -7.27 -40.96
N GLY A 663 15.37 -6.34 -40.11
CA GLY A 663 16.27 -5.53 -39.29
C GLY A 663 16.85 -6.41 -38.17
N ILE A 664 18.13 -6.17 -37.90
CA ILE A 664 18.79 -6.49 -36.63
C ILE A 664 18.14 -5.67 -35.51
#